data_AF-A0A949CHX8-F1
#
_entry.id   AF-A0A949CHX8-F1
#
_cell.length_a   1.000
_cell.length_b   1.000
_cell.length_c   1.000
_cell.angle_alpha   90.00
_cell.angle_beta   90.00
_cell.angle_gamma   90.00
#
_symmetry.space_group_name_H-M   'P 1'
#
loop_
_entity.id
_entity.type
_entity.pdbx_description
1 polymer ?
#
loop_
_entity_poly.entity_id
_entity_poly.type
_entity_poly.pdbx_seq_one_letter_code
_entity_poly.pdbx_strand_id
1 'polypeptide(L)'
;MKLHHHTFAGCTPTPLANYLKALGIIRIVAEQFDPECRGWWENEQFQLLSLLSRDELEQAFLEKYEPTPLLSPWNKGCGFFKNNDPGLNPLETSTAPRFRKFREGVLAARVLLQEISTADATIRAIKASTKRDSSFQNDTQRLLLSNSPIPLEAISKIEAEMNTMDLAKDAIAKYRHELDVISRVLKSTEKPVSSQDANKLKEEPGYKRLLAIAERRFKLLKESLIFNCRRTWRGPHAQWLASAVVLDDQGNTIWPSLLGTGGNDGNLDFTNNWMQRLGQVFQINSEAGSPTVSAARLLKWSFWRTPTCDLSTGAIGQFQPGASGGINSSTGAEGHSVVDPWDFILMMEGVLIFSSRATRRLSPNDLICASAPFAVRAHAAGYASAGAENAQRGEQWMPIWRGPSNYADISSLFAESRVQLGRQPASRPLDAARAICRLGISRGVSHFNRFGYLERNGQSTFAVSLGRIRVNTNRFEHLIDDLASWLERLQRQARDNFSPTSLRVAERSLMDAVFEVLTNSDSVQPRSTQWQSVLYACLEIEGLQRDGIAIESGPIPPLRPEWLSAINDNSVELRLAVAMASAASEYDRQGYPVDSIRHHWLPLVPGRFPKFNKSEKKLAKDPRVVMTGRDLLGDCAAVVERRIIDAEKSGKRSLPLVPHRNCGASLDDIHQFIIGAVDDRKLFSLARALMAVQWNQVRKEHIRSLETPPQHRTGILPDDSWLMLRLVHLPRSLNGDRIVPVESSVTRLLRSGQSTRAIEIAKRRLQSVGIKSPVSFGYVNQTTAQRWAAALVFPLSQGSFQRAAEIIDPRIKVHTHV
;
A
#
# COMPACT_ATOMS: atom_id res chain seq x y z
N MET A 1 -8.92 19.31 42.13
CA MET A 1 -7.63 19.04 41.46
C MET A 1 -7.55 19.93 40.23
N LYS A 2 -6.44 20.64 40.02
CA LYS A 2 -6.27 21.53 38.86
C LYS A 2 -5.65 20.72 37.72
N LEU A 3 -6.27 20.75 36.55
CA LEU A 3 -5.72 20.15 35.34
C LEU A 3 -4.87 21.17 34.60
N HIS A 4 -3.72 20.74 34.11
CA HIS A 4 -2.77 21.53 33.35
C HIS A 4 -2.72 21.01 31.92
N HIS A 5 -2.80 21.93 30.95
CA HIS A 5 -2.67 21.64 29.53
C HIS A 5 -1.25 22.02 29.06
N HIS A 6 -0.56 21.06 28.44
CA HIS A 6 0.82 21.19 27.99
C HIS A 6 0.93 20.97 26.49
N THR A 7 1.59 21.89 25.82
CA THR A 7 1.89 21.80 24.38
C THR A 7 3.34 21.42 24.15
N PHE A 8 3.59 20.22 23.64
CA PHE A 8 4.93 19.71 23.36
C PHE A 8 5.36 20.09 21.95
N ALA A 9 5.91 21.29 21.80
CA ALA A 9 6.47 21.78 20.52
C ALA A 9 7.58 20.86 19.96
N GLY A 10 8.21 20.03 20.81
CA GLY A 10 9.19 19.04 20.38
C GLY A 10 8.61 17.78 19.74
N CYS A 11 7.29 17.57 19.82
CA CYS A 11 6.61 16.33 19.49
C CYS A 11 5.67 16.49 18.28
N THR A 12 6.26 16.71 17.10
CA THR A 12 5.52 16.75 15.83
C THR A 12 5.19 15.34 15.30
N PRO A 13 4.13 15.16 14.50
CA PRO A 13 3.81 13.86 13.88
C PRO A 13 4.87 13.33 12.89
N THR A 14 5.76 14.20 12.40
CA THR A 14 6.87 13.87 11.50
C THR A 14 8.11 14.67 11.94
N PRO A 15 9.32 14.09 12.01
CA PRO A 15 9.71 12.72 11.65
C PRO A 15 9.20 11.65 12.63
N LEU A 16 9.34 10.36 12.27
CA LEU A 16 8.84 9.23 13.05
C LEU A 16 9.37 9.22 14.51
N ALA A 17 10.61 9.66 14.73
CA ALA A 17 11.17 9.80 16.08
C ALA A 17 10.32 10.71 16.99
N ASN A 18 9.82 11.84 16.48
CA ASN A 18 9.02 12.78 17.27
C ASN A 18 7.64 12.21 17.62
N TYR A 19 7.03 11.46 16.70
CA TYR A 19 5.78 10.76 16.93
C TYR A 19 5.93 9.69 18.03
N LEU A 20 6.98 8.86 17.94
CA LEU A 20 7.29 7.85 18.96
C LEU A 20 7.64 8.49 20.30
N LYS A 21 8.37 9.61 20.31
CA LYS A 21 8.64 10.38 21.54
C LYS A 21 7.35 10.81 22.24
N ALA A 22 6.38 11.34 21.49
CA ALA A 22 5.09 11.74 22.06
C ALA A 22 4.39 10.57 22.77
N LEU A 23 4.41 9.40 22.12
CA LEU A 23 3.91 8.15 22.68
C LEU A 23 4.67 7.69 23.94
N GLY A 24 5.99 7.85 23.97
CA GLY A 24 6.80 7.55 25.13
C GLY A 24 6.49 8.46 26.31
N ILE A 25 6.31 9.77 26.06
CA ILE A 25 5.96 10.75 27.10
C ILE A 25 4.63 10.38 27.76
N ILE A 26 3.55 10.19 26.99
CA ILE A 26 2.25 9.85 27.57
C ILE A 26 2.29 8.51 28.30
N ARG A 27 3.02 7.52 27.78
CA ARG A 27 3.19 6.23 28.45
C ARG A 27 3.89 6.41 29.81
N ILE A 28 5.02 7.10 29.86
CA ILE A 28 5.78 7.31 31.10
C ILE A 28 4.93 8.07 32.12
N VAL A 29 4.27 9.15 31.69
CA VAL A 29 3.40 9.93 32.57
C VAL A 29 2.27 9.05 33.10
N ALA A 30 1.57 8.31 32.24
CA ALA A 30 0.47 7.43 32.66
C ALA A 30 0.92 6.30 33.62
N GLU A 31 2.06 5.66 33.34
CA GLU A 31 2.54 4.51 34.11
C GLU A 31 3.24 4.90 35.42
N GLN A 32 3.87 6.08 35.49
CA GLN A 32 4.75 6.44 36.62
C GLN A 32 4.29 7.65 37.44
N PHE A 33 3.50 8.58 36.87
CA PHE A 33 3.25 9.87 37.52
C PHE A 33 1.77 10.26 37.64
N ASP A 34 0.99 10.09 36.57
CA ASP A 34 -0.42 10.50 36.47
C ASP A 34 -1.21 9.55 35.53
N PRO A 35 -1.88 8.52 36.10
CA PRO A 35 -2.66 7.54 35.33
C PRO A 35 -3.85 8.14 34.56
N GLU A 36 -4.33 9.32 34.97
CA GLU A 36 -5.49 9.99 34.36
C GLU A 36 -5.09 10.96 33.23
N CYS A 37 -3.79 11.04 32.90
CA CYS A 37 -3.33 11.91 31.82
C CYS A 37 -3.93 11.52 30.46
N ARG A 38 -4.12 12.54 29.61
CA ARG A 38 -4.72 12.37 28.27
C ARG A 38 -3.88 13.08 27.23
N GLY A 39 -3.68 12.47 26.08
CA GLY A 39 -2.93 13.07 24.97
C GLY A 39 -3.63 13.00 23.63
N TRP A 40 -3.34 13.97 22.76
CA TRP A 40 -3.85 14.08 21.39
C TRP A 40 -2.94 14.96 20.54
N TRP A 41 -3.18 15.03 19.23
CA TRP A 41 -2.50 15.98 18.35
C TRP A 41 -3.41 17.12 17.93
N GLU A 42 -2.85 18.31 17.93
CA GLU A 42 -3.48 19.54 17.48
C GLU A 42 -2.40 20.46 16.89
N ASN A 43 -2.66 21.04 15.71
CA ASN A 43 -1.76 21.97 15.01
C ASN A 43 -0.31 21.48 14.88
N GLU A 44 -0.12 20.23 14.43
CA GLU A 44 1.19 19.56 14.30
C GLU A 44 1.98 19.39 15.61
N GLN A 45 1.33 19.52 16.78
CA GLN A 45 1.97 19.37 18.09
C GLN A 45 1.20 18.38 18.95
N PHE A 46 1.92 17.65 19.79
CA PHE A 46 1.32 16.77 20.78
C PHE A 46 0.88 17.60 22.00
N GLN A 47 -0.35 17.39 22.42
CA GLN A 47 -0.96 18.00 23.59
C GLN A 47 -1.07 16.95 24.70
N LEU A 48 -0.84 17.36 25.94
CA LEU A 48 -1.03 16.52 27.13
C LEU A 48 -1.85 17.28 28.17
N LEU A 49 -2.90 16.65 28.67
CA LEU A 49 -3.64 17.08 29.85
C LEU A 49 -3.19 16.22 31.03
N SER A 50 -2.69 16.84 32.09
CA SER A 50 -2.19 16.15 33.28
C SER A 50 -2.47 16.96 34.55
N LEU A 51 -2.42 16.28 35.70
CA LEU A 51 -2.45 16.87 37.03
C LEU A 51 -1.15 17.59 37.40
N LEU A 52 -0.05 17.29 36.71
CA LEU A 52 1.25 17.93 36.93
C LEU A 52 1.33 19.26 36.19
N SER A 53 1.81 20.30 36.87
CA SER A 53 2.27 21.53 36.24
C SER A 53 3.53 21.31 35.40
N ARG A 54 3.95 22.33 34.65
CA ARG A 54 5.12 22.23 33.76
C ARG A 54 6.40 21.90 34.52
N ASP A 55 6.63 22.59 35.64
CA ASP A 55 7.84 22.41 36.46
C ASP A 55 7.81 21.04 37.17
N GLU A 56 6.65 20.62 37.69
CA GLU A 56 6.50 19.30 38.30
C GLU A 56 6.71 18.16 37.30
N LEU A 57 6.29 18.35 36.04
CA LEU A 57 6.53 17.37 34.98
C LEU A 57 8.02 17.27 34.64
N GLU A 58 8.71 18.40 34.48
CA GLU A 58 10.16 18.41 34.25
C GLU A 58 10.91 17.73 35.40
N GLN A 59 10.55 18.06 36.65
CA GLN A 59 11.15 17.47 37.84
C GLN A 59 10.87 15.97 37.93
N ALA A 60 9.66 15.51 37.58
CA ALA A 60 9.32 14.09 37.58
C ALA A 60 10.23 13.29 36.62
N PHE A 61 10.49 13.80 35.41
CA PHE A 61 11.40 13.15 34.46
C PHE A 61 12.87 13.17 34.91
N LEU A 62 13.31 14.25 35.56
CA LEU A 62 14.69 14.37 36.04
C LEU A 62 14.97 13.54 37.30
N GLU A 63 14.01 13.46 38.22
CA GLU A 63 14.24 12.91 39.55
C GLU A 63 13.59 11.55 39.76
N LYS A 64 12.40 11.31 39.21
CA LYS A 64 11.57 10.13 39.53
C LYS A 64 11.48 9.08 38.43
N TYR A 65 11.75 9.45 37.18
CA TYR A 65 11.67 8.53 36.04
C TYR A 65 12.54 7.28 36.23
N GLU A 66 11.90 6.11 36.15
CA GLU A 66 12.54 4.80 36.09
C GLU A 66 12.56 4.30 34.64
N PRO A 67 13.73 4.16 34.01
CA PRO A 67 13.82 3.72 32.62
C PRO A 67 13.35 2.28 32.41
N THR A 68 12.65 2.03 31.29
CA THR A 68 12.30 0.66 30.90
C THR A 68 13.56 -0.14 30.55
N PRO A 69 13.71 -1.38 31.03
CA PRO A 69 14.90 -2.17 30.77
C PRO A 69 14.89 -2.85 29.40
N LEU A 70 15.35 -2.13 28.39
CA LEU A 70 15.47 -2.64 27.01
C LEU A 70 16.75 -3.45 26.85
N LEU A 71 16.62 -4.76 26.57
CA LEU A 71 17.73 -5.70 26.45
C LEU A 71 17.54 -6.64 25.24
N SER A 72 18.59 -6.90 24.47
CA SER A 72 18.57 -7.79 23.30
C SER A 72 19.69 -8.85 23.36
N PRO A 73 19.68 -9.80 24.32
CA PRO A 73 20.74 -10.80 24.47
C PRO A 73 20.95 -11.70 23.23
N TRP A 74 19.99 -11.72 22.30
CA TRP A 74 20.09 -12.41 21.01
C TRP A 74 20.91 -11.64 19.94
N ASN A 75 21.18 -10.35 20.15
CA ASN A 75 21.98 -9.53 19.23
C ASN A 75 23.46 -9.56 19.62
N LYS A 76 24.35 -9.53 18.63
CA LYS A 76 25.81 -9.50 18.90
C LYS A 76 26.28 -8.16 19.48
N GLY A 77 25.65 -7.05 19.08
CA GLY A 77 26.01 -5.67 19.44
C GLY A 77 25.36 -5.14 20.72
N CYS A 78 24.62 -5.96 21.47
CA CYS A 78 23.84 -5.53 22.64
C CYS A 78 24.69 -5.22 23.89
N GLY A 79 25.97 -5.60 23.89
CA GLY A 79 26.90 -5.37 25.01
C GLY A 79 27.18 -6.60 25.88
N PHE A 80 26.35 -7.64 25.86
CA PHE A 80 26.56 -8.85 26.70
C PHE A 80 27.85 -9.62 26.36
N PHE A 81 28.29 -9.55 25.10
CA PHE A 81 29.44 -10.31 24.58
C PHE A 81 30.75 -9.52 24.57
N LYS A 82 30.75 -8.28 25.06
CA LYS A 82 31.93 -7.41 25.14
C LYS A 82 32.26 -7.16 26.61
N ASN A 83 33.49 -7.47 27.01
CA ASN A 83 33.96 -7.16 28.36
C ASN A 83 33.97 -5.63 28.57
N ASN A 84 33.46 -5.18 29.71
CA ASN A 84 33.33 -3.76 30.05
C ASN A 84 32.66 -2.93 28.95
N ASP A 85 31.55 -3.44 28.40
CA ASP A 85 30.78 -2.69 27.41
C ASP A 85 30.32 -1.32 27.97
N PRO A 86 30.55 -0.21 27.25
CA PRO A 86 30.27 1.13 27.76
C PRO A 86 28.78 1.42 27.98
N GLY A 87 27.87 0.68 27.35
CA GLY A 87 26.43 0.80 27.59
C GLY A 87 25.98 -0.08 28.75
N LEU A 88 26.27 -1.39 28.67
CA LEU A 88 25.72 -2.38 29.60
C LEU A 88 26.39 -2.35 30.99
N ASN A 89 27.72 -2.28 31.05
CA ASN A 89 28.48 -2.47 32.29
C ASN A 89 28.16 -1.41 33.38
N PRO A 90 28.02 -0.11 33.07
CA PRO A 90 27.63 0.87 34.08
C PRO A 90 26.25 0.57 34.69
N LEU A 91 25.28 0.14 33.90
CA LEU A 91 23.93 -0.17 34.38
C LEU A 91 23.90 -1.47 35.20
N GLU A 92 24.70 -2.47 34.81
CA GLU A 92 24.86 -3.74 35.53
C GLU A 92 25.44 -3.51 36.94
N THR A 93 26.38 -2.57 37.08
CA THR A 93 27.09 -2.29 38.35
C THR A 93 26.50 -1.15 39.19
N SER A 94 25.61 -0.35 38.62
CA SER A 94 24.94 0.77 39.29
C SER A 94 24.23 0.35 40.59
N THR A 95 24.31 1.17 41.64
CA THR A 95 23.50 0.98 42.86
C THR A 95 22.21 1.79 42.87
N ALA A 96 22.10 2.80 42.00
CA ALA A 96 20.95 3.70 41.97
C ALA A 96 19.59 2.97 41.86
N PRO A 97 18.57 3.40 42.63
CA PRO A 97 17.25 2.75 42.66
C PRO A 97 16.56 2.70 41.29
N ARG A 98 16.66 3.77 40.49
CA ARG A 98 15.98 3.89 39.18
C ARG A 98 16.38 2.81 38.17
N PHE A 99 17.57 2.23 38.31
CA PHE A 99 18.11 1.19 37.41
C PHE A 99 17.93 -0.23 37.95
N ARG A 100 17.23 -0.43 39.07
CA ARG A 100 17.01 -1.75 39.68
C ARG A 100 16.40 -2.76 38.71
N LYS A 101 15.31 -2.39 38.01
CA LYS A 101 14.65 -3.24 37.01
C LYS A 101 15.57 -3.62 35.85
N PHE A 102 16.51 -2.72 35.53
CA PHE A 102 17.55 -2.95 34.53
C PHE A 102 18.51 -4.05 34.99
N ARG A 103 19.05 -3.94 36.22
CA ARG A 103 19.91 -4.97 36.82
C ARG A 103 19.24 -6.33 36.88
N GLU A 104 17.98 -6.39 37.30
CA GLU A 104 17.20 -7.63 37.33
C GLU A 104 17.10 -8.28 35.93
N GLY A 105 16.90 -7.47 34.90
CA GLY A 105 16.90 -7.93 33.51
C GLY A 105 18.24 -8.45 33.03
N VAL A 106 19.31 -7.74 33.35
CA VAL A 106 20.68 -8.13 32.99
C VAL A 106 21.02 -9.45 33.64
N LEU A 107 20.72 -9.63 34.93
CA LEU A 107 20.89 -10.89 35.64
C LEU A 107 20.09 -12.03 34.97
N ALA A 108 18.81 -11.80 34.66
CA ALA A 108 17.98 -12.80 33.99
C ALA A 108 18.53 -13.17 32.60
N ALA A 109 19.05 -12.20 31.84
CA ALA A 109 19.68 -12.43 30.55
C ALA A 109 21.01 -13.18 30.66
N ARG A 110 21.85 -12.85 31.66
CA ARG A 110 23.12 -13.55 31.94
C ARG A 110 22.90 -15.03 32.23
N VAL A 111 21.87 -15.37 33.01
CA VAL A 111 21.50 -16.77 33.30
C VAL A 111 21.19 -17.54 32.00
N LEU A 112 20.40 -16.95 31.10
CA LEU A 112 20.06 -17.57 29.81
C LEU A 112 21.27 -17.67 28.87
N LEU A 113 22.16 -16.68 28.91
CA LEU A 113 23.36 -16.63 28.08
C LEU A 113 24.50 -17.52 28.59
N GLN A 114 24.46 -17.98 29.84
CA GLN A 114 25.55 -18.76 30.44
C GLN A 114 25.81 -20.05 29.64
N GLU A 115 24.78 -20.81 29.32
CA GLU A 115 24.93 -22.05 28.54
C GLU A 115 25.40 -21.77 27.11
N ILE A 116 24.89 -20.72 26.48
CA ILE A 116 25.31 -20.29 25.12
C ILE A 116 26.77 -19.88 25.12
N SER A 117 27.19 -19.11 26.13
CA SER A 117 28.56 -18.62 26.28
C SER A 117 29.52 -19.79 26.55
N THR A 118 29.13 -20.76 27.36
CA THR A 118 29.90 -22.00 27.57
C THR A 118 29.99 -22.85 26.31
N ALA A 119 28.91 -22.94 25.52
CA ALA A 119 28.93 -23.65 24.24
C ALA A 119 29.85 -22.95 23.22
N ASP A 120 29.79 -21.62 23.10
CA ASP A 120 30.72 -20.84 22.25
C ASP A 120 32.17 -20.96 22.74
N ALA A 121 32.39 -20.91 24.06
CA ALA A 121 33.71 -21.11 24.66
C ALA A 121 34.26 -22.51 24.36
N THR A 122 33.42 -23.56 24.38
CA THR A 122 33.82 -24.91 23.97
C THR A 122 34.22 -24.94 22.49
N ILE A 123 33.44 -24.32 21.59
CA ILE A 123 33.78 -24.22 20.17
C ILE A 123 35.13 -23.50 19.97
N ARG A 124 35.34 -22.39 20.68
CA ARG A 124 36.61 -21.65 20.65
C ARG A 124 37.76 -22.49 21.19
N ALA A 125 37.56 -23.25 22.26
CA ALA A 125 38.57 -24.16 22.82
C ALA A 125 38.95 -25.28 21.83
N ILE A 126 37.97 -25.89 21.15
CA ILE A 126 38.22 -26.86 20.07
C ILE A 126 39.03 -26.19 18.95
N LYS A 127 38.62 -25.00 18.48
CA LYS A 127 39.32 -24.28 17.42
C LYS A 127 40.73 -23.84 17.84
N ALA A 128 40.94 -23.52 19.12
CA ALA A 128 42.21 -23.09 19.69
C ALA A 128 43.28 -24.20 19.65
N SER A 129 42.89 -25.48 19.69
CA SER A 129 43.82 -26.62 19.51
C SER A 129 44.55 -26.61 18.16
N THR A 130 44.04 -25.85 17.19
CA THR A 130 44.63 -25.70 15.85
C THR A 130 45.25 -24.31 15.60
N LYS A 131 45.29 -23.44 16.61
CA LYS A 131 45.88 -22.09 16.52
C LYS A 131 47.39 -22.13 16.77
N ARG A 132 48.11 -21.11 16.32
CA ARG A 132 49.59 -21.09 16.25
C ARG A 132 50.25 -19.90 16.94
N ASP A 133 49.44 -18.95 17.39
CA ASP A 133 49.86 -17.64 17.88
C ASP A 133 49.46 -17.48 19.36
N SER A 134 49.41 -16.24 19.86
CA SER A 134 48.91 -15.91 21.20
C SER A 134 47.46 -16.34 21.47
N SER A 135 46.75 -16.85 20.46
CA SER A 135 45.42 -17.46 20.59
C SER A 135 45.43 -18.99 20.68
N PHE A 136 46.62 -19.62 20.80
CA PHE A 136 46.75 -21.04 21.13
C PHE A 136 46.12 -21.36 22.50
N GLN A 137 45.65 -22.60 22.64
CA GLN A 137 44.83 -23.03 23.76
C GLN A 137 45.49 -22.75 25.12
N ASN A 138 44.81 -21.96 25.96
CA ASN A 138 45.26 -21.67 27.33
C ASN A 138 44.69 -22.68 28.34
N ASP A 139 45.21 -22.67 29.57
CA ASP A 139 44.82 -23.65 30.59
C ASP A 139 43.33 -23.62 30.93
N THR A 140 42.72 -22.44 30.90
CA THR A 140 41.27 -22.29 31.09
C THR A 140 40.46 -22.94 29.96
N GLN A 141 40.88 -22.80 28.70
CA GLN A 141 40.25 -23.48 27.56
C GLN A 141 40.46 -24.99 27.59
N ARG A 142 41.60 -25.49 28.09
CA ARG A 142 41.86 -26.93 28.27
C ARG A 142 40.91 -27.53 29.31
N LEU A 143 40.83 -26.88 30.47
CA LEU A 143 39.97 -27.31 31.57
C LEU A 143 38.48 -27.26 31.18
N LEU A 144 38.09 -26.25 30.40
CA LEU A 144 36.72 -26.13 29.89
C LEU A 144 36.39 -27.24 28.89
N LEU A 145 37.33 -27.61 28.02
CA LEU A 145 37.16 -28.69 27.05
C LEU A 145 37.04 -30.06 27.75
N SER A 146 37.87 -30.33 28.76
CA SER A 146 37.85 -31.60 29.50
C SER A 146 36.58 -31.78 30.34
N ASN A 147 36.04 -30.69 30.88
CA ASN A 147 34.83 -30.71 31.72
C ASN A 147 33.54 -30.58 30.89
N SER A 148 33.63 -30.37 29.57
CA SER A 148 32.48 -30.26 28.69
C SER A 148 31.81 -31.63 28.50
N PRO A 149 30.47 -31.71 28.41
CA PRO A 149 29.78 -32.96 28.06
C PRO A 149 29.91 -33.33 26.58
N ILE A 150 30.37 -32.40 25.72
CA ILE A 150 30.43 -32.58 24.26
C ILE A 150 31.34 -33.74 23.82
N PRO A 151 32.56 -33.90 24.36
CA PRO A 151 33.42 -35.02 23.99
C PRO A 151 32.85 -36.37 24.42
N LEU A 152 32.21 -36.45 25.58
CA LEU A 152 31.50 -37.66 26.02
C LEU A 152 30.31 -38.00 25.12
N GLU A 153 29.55 -37.00 24.69
CA GLU A 153 28.46 -37.16 23.72
C GLU A 153 28.98 -37.66 22.36
N ALA A 154 30.12 -37.13 21.89
CA ALA A 154 30.75 -37.56 20.66
C ALA A 154 31.22 -39.03 20.73
N ILE A 155 31.86 -39.41 21.84
CA ILE A 155 32.32 -40.77 22.10
C ILE A 155 31.11 -41.73 22.15
N SER A 156 30.08 -41.41 22.94
CA SER A 156 28.88 -42.23 23.08
C SER A 156 28.13 -42.45 21.76
N LYS A 157 28.05 -41.42 20.90
CA LYS A 157 27.45 -41.56 19.56
C LYS A 157 28.25 -42.51 18.66
N ILE A 158 29.58 -42.41 18.69
CA ILE A 158 30.44 -43.32 17.93
C ILE A 158 30.31 -44.75 18.45
N GLU A 159 30.28 -44.96 19.77
CA GLU A 159 30.09 -46.27 20.38
C GLU A 159 28.71 -46.88 20.05
N ALA A 160 27.65 -46.08 20.03
CA ALA A 160 26.32 -46.51 19.61
C ALA A 160 26.28 -46.90 18.12
N GLU A 161 26.91 -46.08 17.26
CA GLU A 161 27.08 -46.37 15.82
C GLU A 161 27.99 -47.57 15.56
N MET A 162 28.87 -47.96 16.50
CA MET A 162 29.68 -49.18 16.41
C MET A 162 28.91 -50.45 16.80
N ASN A 163 27.85 -50.31 17.60
CA ASN A 163 27.07 -51.41 18.16
C ASN A 163 25.84 -51.79 17.30
N THR A 164 25.56 -51.09 16.20
CA THR A 164 24.51 -51.49 15.25
C THR A 164 24.89 -52.77 14.51
N MET A 165 23.98 -53.74 14.46
CA MET A 165 24.19 -55.03 13.78
C MET A 165 24.36 -54.81 12.26
N ASP A 166 25.33 -55.51 11.64
CA ASP A 166 25.77 -55.43 10.22
C ASP A 166 26.83 -54.37 9.81
N LEU A 167 27.76 -54.01 10.70
CA LEU A 167 28.91 -53.17 10.31
C LEU A 167 30.10 -53.97 9.75
N ALA A 168 30.61 -53.54 8.60
CA ALA A 168 31.87 -54.03 8.05
C ALA A 168 33.05 -53.73 8.98
N LYS A 169 34.06 -54.63 9.02
CA LYS A 169 35.28 -54.45 9.84
C LYS A 169 36.00 -53.13 9.58
N ASP A 170 35.97 -52.64 8.34
CA ASP A 170 36.58 -51.37 7.94
C ASP A 170 35.87 -50.16 8.54
N ALA A 171 34.54 -50.23 8.74
CA ALA A 171 33.77 -49.17 9.40
C ALA A 171 34.10 -49.09 10.90
N ILE A 172 34.26 -50.25 11.56
CA ILE A 172 34.67 -50.33 12.96
C ILE A 172 36.09 -49.74 13.15
N ALA A 173 37.02 -50.03 12.23
CA ALA A 173 38.36 -49.47 12.26
C ALA A 173 38.35 -47.93 12.11
N LYS A 174 37.51 -47.40 11.21
CA LYS A 174 37.31 -45.96 11.05
C LYS A 174 36.78 -45.29 12.32
N TYR A 175 35.78 -45.88 12.97
CA TYR A 175 35.22 -45.34 14.22
C TYR A 175 36.23 -45.35 15.38
N ARG A 176 37.06 -46.41 15.48
CA ARG A 176 38.18 -46.44 16.46
C ARG A 176 39.20 -45.33 16.20
N HIS A 177 39.52 -45.05 14.93
CA HIS A 177 40.38 -43.92 14.56
C HIS A 177 39.75 -42.57 14.93
N GLU A 178 38.45 -42.40 14.71
CA GLU A 178 37.71 -41.19 15.14
C GLU A 178 37.78 -40.99 16.67
N LEU A 179 37.60 -42.05 17.46
CA LEU A 179 37.74 -42.01 18.93
C LEU A 179 39.15 -41.63 19.38
N ASP A 180 40.18 -42.19 18.74
CA ASP A 180 41.56 -41.85 19.07
C ASP A 180 41.86 -40.38 18.78
N VAL A 181 41.41 -39.85 17.63
CA VAL A 181 41.52 -38.42 17.29
C VAL A 181 40.84 -37.54 18.34
N ILE A 182 39.62 -37.87 18.78
CA ILE A 182 38.93 -37.12 19.84
C ILE A 182 39.76 -37.15 21.15
N SER A 183 40.31 -38.31 21.51
CA SER A 183 41.15 -38.43 22.70
C SER A 183 42.43 -37.59 22.60
N ARG A 184 43.03 -37.45 21.41
CA ARG A 184 44.20 -36.59 21.17
C ARG A 184 43.86 -35.11 21.30
N VAL A 185 42.67 -34.70 20.85
CA VAL A 185 42.19 -33.31 21.01
C VAL A 185 41.94 -32.97 22.49
N LEU A 186 41.56 -33.95 23.31
CA LEU A 186 41.35 -33.79 24.75
C LEU A 186 42.64 -33.82 25.56
N LYS A 187 43.67 -34.54 25.11
CA LYS A 187 44.99 -34.57 25.77
C LYS A 187 45.68 -33.21 25.61
N SER A 188 46.05 -32.61 26.74
CA SER A 188 46.68 -31.28 26.79
C SER A 188 48.02 -31.27 26.04
N THR A 189 48.07 -30.62 24.89
CA THR A 189 49.33 -30.28 24.23
C THR A 189 49.79 -28.90 24.73
N GLU A 190 50.93 -28.87 25.43
CA GLU A 190 51.46 -27.62 26.02
C GLU A 190 52.00 -26.65 24.96
N LYS A 191 52.39 -27.15 23.79
CA LYS A 191 53.04 -26.39 22.72
C LYS A 191 52.18 -26.32 21.44
N PRO A 192 52.21 -25.21 20.68
CA PRO A 192 51.50 -25.08 19.41
C PRO A 192 51.93 -26.13 18.39
N VAL A 193 50.98 -26.68 17.64
CA VAL A 193 51.22 -27.70 16.61
C VAL A 193 51.77 -27.05 15.31
N SER A 194 52.54 -27.80 14.52
CA SER A 194 53.06 -27.32 13.23
C SER A 194 51.92 -26.97 12.24
N SER A 195 52.18 -26.11 11.25
CA SER A 195 51.15 -25.73 10.28
C SER A 195 50.63 -26.92 9.45
N GLN A 196 51.47 -27.92 9.19
CA GLN A 196 51.06 -29.14 8.46
C GLN A 196 50.16 -30.01 9.33
N ASP A 197 50.48 -30.15 10.61
CA ASP A 197 49.71 -31.00 11.53
C ASP A 197 48.39 -30.37 11.95
N ALA A 198 48.34 -29.03 12.09
CA ALA A 198 47.09 -28.31 12.32
C ALA A 198 46.10 -28.45 11.13
N ASN A 199 46.61 -28.47 9.89
CA ASN A 199 45.78 -28.70 8.71
C ASN A 199 45.33 -30.17 8.62
N LYS A 200 46.22 -31.13 8.91
CA LYS A 200 45.84 -32.55 9.00
C LYS A 200 44.74 -32.78 10.04
N LEU A 201 44.90 -32.23 11.25
CA LEU A 201 43.91 -32.38 12.33
C LEU A 201 42.54 -31.81 11.96
N LYS A 202 42.48 -30.69 11.22
CA LYS A 202 41.20 -30.14 10.73
C LYS A 202 40.50 -31.05 9.73
N GLU A 203 41.25 -31.83 8.95
CA GLU A 203 40.70 -32.75 7.97
C GLU A 203 40.24 -34.09 8.58
N GLU A 204 40.76 -34.45 9.75
CA GLU A 204 40.40 -35.69 10.46
C GLU A 204 38.90 -35.76 10.81
N PRO A 205 38.23 -36.89 10.55
CA PRO A 205 36.79 -37.05 10.77
C PRO A 205 36.39 -36.90 12.25
N GLY A 206 37.22 -37.35 13.19
CA GLY A 206 36.98 -37.20 14.64
C GLY A 206 36.92 -35.73 15.09
N TYR A 207 37.80 -34.88 14.55
CA TYR A 207 37.79 -33.43 14.83
C TYR A 207 36.55 -32.75 14.24
N LYS A 208 36.22 -33.05 12.97
CA LYS A 208 35.03 -32.51 12.30
C LYS A 208 33.74 -32.90 13.02
N ARG A 209 33.64 -34.15 13.50
CA ARG A 209 32.47 -34.65 14.26
C ARG A 209 32.34 -33.95 15.61
N LEU A 210 33.43 -33.82 16.36
CA LEU A 210 33.44 -33.10 17.65
C LEU A 210 33.00 -31.64 17.47
N LEU A 211 33.56 -30.95 16.47
CA LEU A 211 33.18 -29.57 16.16
C LEU A 211 31.71 -29.48 15.71
N ALA A 212 31.23 -30.41 14.89
CA ALA A 212 29.84 -30.44 14.43
C ALA A 212 28.84 -30.63 15.58
N ILE A 213 29.15 -31.47 16.58
CA ILE A 213 28.31 -31.64 17.78
C ILE A 213 28.29 -30.34 18.60
N ALA A 214 29.46 -29.72 18.81
CA ALA A 214 29.56 -28.45 19.51
C ALA A 214 28.77 -27.33 18.80
N GLU A 215 28.94 -27.20 17.48
CA GLU A 215 28.24 -26.21 16.65
C GLU A 215 26.74 -26.47 16.59
N ARG A 216 26.30 -27.74 16.55
CA ARG A 216 24.88 -28.12 16.62
C ARG A 216 24.27 -27.72 17.96
N ARG A 217 24.97 -27.99 19.08
CA ARG A 217 24.51 -27.59 20.43
C ARG A 217 24.39 -26.07 20.55
N PHE A 218 25.42 -25.34 20.12
CA PHE A 218 25.39 -23.88 20.11
C PHE A 218 24.24 -23.33 19.27
N LYS A 219 24.01 -23.90 18.07
CA LYS A 219 22.89 -23.52 17.20
C LYS A 219 21.53 -23.73 17.86
N LEU A 220 21.29 -24.89 18.49
CA LEU A 220 20.04 -25.19 19.21
C LEU A 220 19.80 -24.24 20.40
N LEU A 221 20.85 -23.94 21.17
CA LEU A 221 20.74 -22.98 22.29
C LEU A 221 20.46 -21.56 21.78
N LYS A 222 21.06 -21.15 20.66
CA LYS A 222 20.81 -19.85 20.04
C LYS A 222 19.39 -19.73 19.49
N GLU A 223 18.89 -20.79 18.85
CA GLU A 223 17.52 -20.86 18.31
C GLU A 223 16.46 -20.82 19.44
N SER A 224 16.75 -21.46 20.58
CA SER A 224 15.84 -21.48 21.74
C SER A 224 15.95 -20.25 22.66
N LEU A 225 16.96 -19.39 22.51
CA LEU A 225 17.19 -18.23 23.39
C LEU A 225 15.97 -17.32 23.49
N ILE A 226 15.40 -16.92 22.35
CA ILE A 226 14.25 -16.01 22.30
C ILE A 226 13.01 -16.66 22.93
N PHE A 227 12.81 -17.97 22.70
CA PHE A 227 11.74 -18.72 23.34
C PHE A 227 11.90 -18.77 24.86
N ASN A 228 13.13 -19.00 25.35
CA ASN A 228 13.45 -19.00 26.78
C ASN A 228 13.27 -17.61 27.40
N CYS A 229 13.69 -16.54 26.72
CA CYS A 229 13.39 -15.16 27.13
C CYS A 229 11.88 -14.96 27.27
N ARG A 230 11.07 -15.40 26.29
CA ARG A 230 9.60 -15.29 26.34
C ARG A 230 8.99 -16.05 27.51
N ARG A 231 9.55 -17.22 27.85
CA ARG A 231 9.07 -18.03 28.98
C ARG A 231 9.41 -17.40 30.32
N THR A 232 10.57 -16.78 30.48
CA THR A 232 11.08 -16.30 31.77
C THR A 232 10.79 -14.82 32.03
N TRP A 233 10.88 -13.97 31.01
CA TRP A 233 10.75 -12.52 31.17
C TRP A 233 9.29 -12.12 31.46
N ARG A 234 9.12 -11.15 32.35
CA ARG A 234 7.83 -10.61 32.80
C ARG A 234 7.86 -9.09 32.83
N GLY A 235 6.68 -8.47 32.95
CA GLY A 235 6.55 -7.03 33.05
C GLY A 235 7.20 -6.28 31.88
N PRO A 236 7.99 -5.23 32.11
CA PRO A 236 8.56 -4.41 31.04
C PRO A 236 9.51 -5.17 30.10
N HIS A 237 10.23 -6.18 30.58
CA HIS A 237 11.09 -7.04 29.74
C HIS A 237 10.29 -7.81 28.69
N ALA A 238 9.12 -8.33 29.09
CA ALA A 238 8.22 -9.04 28.18
C ALA A 238 7.57 -8.10 27.16
N GLN A 239 7.27 -6.86 27.56
CA GLN A 239 6.74 -5.83 26.64
C GLN A 239 7.77 -5.46 25.56
N TRP A 240 9.04 -5.29 25.95
CA TRP A 240 10.13 -5.08 24.99
C TRP A 240 10.28 -6.24 24.03
N LEU A 241 10.34 -7.47 24.54
CA LEU A 241 10.45 -8.66 23.71
C LEU A 241 9.28 -8.78 22.71
N ALA A 242 8.05 -8.51 23.15
CA ALA A 242 6.87 -8.53 22.30
C ALA A 242 6.84 -7.40 21.24
N SER A 243 7.59 -6.32 21.45
CA SER A 243 7.72 -5.23 20.48
C SER A 243 8.83 -5.51 19.47
N ALA A 244 9.91 -6.16 19.89
CA ALA A 244 11.07 -6.45 19.06
C ALA A 244 10.96 -7.76 18.27
N VAL A 245 10.18 -8.74 18.77
CA VAL A 245 10.17 -10.11 18.23
C VAL A 245 8.77 -10.71 18.21
N VAL A 246 8.44 -11.38 17.11
CA VAL A 246 7.22 -12.17 16.93
C VAL A 246 7.63 -13.61 16.70
N LEU A 247 6.86 -14.57 17.24
CA LEU A 247 7.03 -15.99 16.94
C LEU A 247 5.83 -16.45 16.10
N ASP A 248 6.08 -17.18 15.02
CA ASP A 248 5.01 -17.82 14.24
C ASP A 248 4.48 -19.11 14.90
N ASP A 249 3.48 -19.74 14.28
CA ASP A 249 2.88 -20.99 14.76
C ASP A 249 3.89 -22.17 14.80
N GLN A 250 5.00 -22.06 14.07
CA GLN A 250 6.09 -23.04 14.05
C GLN A 250 7.24 -22.68 15.01
N GLY A 251 7.15 -21.55 15.71
CA GLY A 251 8.17 -21.04 16.62
C GLY A 251 9.33 -20.30 15.94
N ASN A 252 9.26 -20.03 14.64
CA ASN A 252 10.27 -19.23 13.95
C ASN A 252 10.16 -17.76 14.32
N THR A 253 11.30 -17.07 14.30
CA THR A 253 11.38 -15.65 14.62
C THR A 253 11.02 -14.79 13.42
N ILE A 254 10.14 -13.83 13.67
CA ILE A 254 9.71 -12.83 12.71
C ILE A 254 9.96 -11.45 13.31
N TRP A 255 10.52 -10.56 12.50
CA TRP A 255 10.95 -9.23 12.93
C TRP A 255 9.97 -8.13 12.47
N PRO A 256 9.38 -7.36 13.41
CA PRO A 256 8.62 -6.16 13.10
C PRO A 256 9.49 -5.12 12.37
N SER A 257 8.93 -4.46 11.34
CA SER A 257 9.63 -3.46 10.53
C SER A 257 10.22 -2.31 11.35
N LEU A 258 9.53 -1.90 12.42
CA LEU A 258 9.89 -0.76 13.26
C LEU A 258 11.24 -0.95 13.96
N LEU A 259 11.66 -2.17 14.29
CA LEU A 259 12.87 -2.43 15.10
C LEU A 259 13.94 -3.23 14.35
N GLY A 260 13.88 -3.24 13.02
CA GLY A 260 14.85 -3.96 12.18
C GLY A 260 14.89 -5.45 12.52
N THR A 261 16.07 -6.02 12.75
CA THR A 261 16.25 -7.44 13.10
C THR A 261 16.35 -7.64 14.61
N GLY A 262 15.22 -7.45 15.31
CA GLY A 262 15.14 -7.74 16.75
C GLY A 262 15.83 -6.70 17.62
N GLY A 263 15.68 -5.42 17.28
CA GLY A 263 16.33 -4.32 18.00
C GLY A 263 17.69 -3.92 17.41
N ASN A 264 17.96 -4.27 16.15
CA ASN A 264 19.18 -3.90 15.44
C ASN A 264 18.86 -3.35 14.05
N ASP A 265 19.57 -2.31 13.63
CA ASP A 265 19.55 -1.79 12.26
C ASP A 265 20.96 -1.69 11.68
N GLY A 266 21.29 -2.59 10.76
CA GLY A 266 22.67 -2.75 10.28
C GLY A 266 23.63 -3.10 11.42
N ASN A 267 24.56 -2.19 11.71
CA ASN A 267 25.52 -2.32 12.82
C ASN A 267 25.05 -1.63 14.12
N LEU A 268 23.92 -0.95 14.11
CA LEU A 268 23.42 -0.16 15.24
C LEU A 268 22.42 -0.96 16.09
N ASP A 269 22.83 -1.38 17.29
CA ASP A 269 21.93 -1.98 18.27
C ASP A 269 21.17 -0.89 19.06
N PHE A 270 19.84 -0.91 18.98
CA PHE A 270 18.99 0.09 19.64
C PHE A 270 19.09 0.01 21.17
N THR A 271 19.24 -1.19 21.74
CA THR A 271 19.33 -1.36 23.20
C THR A 271 20.66 -0.88 23.74
N ASN A 272 21.75 -1.10 23.01
CA ASN A 272 23.05 -0.61 23.43
C ASN A 272 23.14 0.92 23.32
N ASN A 273 22.63 1.51 22.23
CA ASN A 273 22.54 2.96 22.10
C ASN A 273 21.67 3.56 23.22
N TRP A 274 20.51 2.94 23.50
CA TRP A 274 19.64 3.31 24.63
C TRP A 274 20.40 3.39 25.96
N MET A 275 21.14 2.34 26.30
CA MET A 275 21.92 2.29 27.54
C MET A 275 22.98 3.38 27.61
N GLN A 276 23.65 3.66 26.50
CA GLN A 276 24.63 4.76 26.43
C GLN A 276 23.96 6.13 26.61
N ARG A 277 22.75 6.35 26.06
CA ARG A 277 21.99 7.60 26.25
C ARG A 277 21.56 7.81 27.69
N LEU A 278 21.19 6.75 28.41
CA LEU A 278 20.93 6.84 29.85
C LEU A 278 22.16 7.35 30.61
N GLY A 279 23.37 6.93 30.22
CA GLY A 279 24.61 7.41 30.83
C GLY A 279 24.98 8.86 30.50
N GLN A 280 24.38 9.45 29.47
CA GLN A 280 24.55 10.86 29.12
C GLN A 280 23.60 11.76 29.93
N VAL A 281 22.44 11.23 30.32
CA VAL A 281 21.39 11.96 31.04
C VAL A 281 21.47 11.77 32.55
N PHE A 282 21.95 10.61 33.01
CA PHE A 282 22.03 10.26 34.43
C PHE A 282 23.44 9.86 34.84
N GLN A 283 23.83 10.24 36.06
CA GLN A 283 25.08 9.84 36.68
C GLN A 283 24.96 8.40 37.22
N ILE A 284 25.10 7.41 36.32
CA ILE A 284 24.87 5.99 36.62
C ILE A 284 25.76 5.46 37.78
N ASN A 285 26.98 5.98 37.91
CA ASN A 285 27.92 5.55 38.94
C ASN A 285 27.66 6.17 40.33
N SER A 286 26.69 7.10 40.43
CA SER A 286 26.32 7.70 41.72
C SER A 286 25.25 6.87 42.43
N GLU A 287 25.27 6.84 43.76
CA GLU A 287 24.26 6.11 44.55
C GLU A 287 22.84 6.66 44.33
N ALA A 288 22.70 7.96 44.09
CA ALA A 288 21.42 8.60 43.83
C ALA A 288 20.93 8.42 42.38
N GLY A 289 21.85 8.22 41.42
CA GLY A 289 21.54 8.25 39.99
C GLY A 289 20.97 9.60 39.56
N SER A 290 21.54 10.70 40.03
CA SER A 290 21.08 12.07 39.76
C SER A 290 21.20 12.44 38.26
N PRO A 291 20.37 13.37 37.76
CA PRO A 291 20.51 13.89 36.41
C PRO A 291 21.86 14.59 36.22
N THR A 292 22.40 14.55 35.02
CA THR A 292 23.61 15.32 34.64
C THR A 292 23.27 16.82 34.53
N VAL A 293 24.30 17.68 34.56
CA VAL A 293 24.14 19.14 34.51
C VAL A 293 23.39 19.60 33.25
N SER A 294 23.60 18.92 32.12
CA SER A 294 22.93 19.22 30.84
C SER A 294 21.54 18.59 30.70
N ALA A 295 21.20 17.57 31.52
CA ALA A 295 19.96 16.80 31.38
C ALA A 295 18.70 17.67 31.41
N ALA A 296 18.65 18.69 32.28
CA ALA A 296 17.50 19.58 32.38
C ALA A 296 17.34 20.47 31.14
N ARG A 297 18.44 20.98 30.57
CA ARG A 297 18.41 21.82 29.35
C ARG A 297 18.03 20.98 28.13
N LEU A 298 18.57 19.76 28.03
CA LEU A 298 18.22 18.79 27.00
C LEU A 298 16.73 18.39 27.09
N LEU A 299 16.19 18.15 28.30
CA LEU A 299 14.77 17.83 28.47
C LEU A 299 13.87 18.98 27.99
N LYS A 300 14.23 20.23 28.32
CA LYS A 300 13.49 21.43 27.86
C LYS A 300 13.55 21.61 26.34
N TRP A 301 14.64 21.20 25.70
CA TRP A 301 14.72 21.12 24.24
C TRP A 301 13.78 20.04 23.69
N SER A 302 13.80 18.84 24.28
CA SER A 302 12.97 17.70 23.86
C SER A 302 11.47 17.98 23.99
N PHE A 303 11.04 18.60 25.09
CA PHE A 303 9.62 18.89 25.36
C PHE A 303 9.15 20.15 24.64
N TRP A 304 9.87 21.25 24.86
CA TRP A 304 9.37 22.60 24.58
C TRP A 304 10.10 23.28 23.42
N ARG A 305 11.14 22.65 22.85
CA ARG A 305 12.07 23.28 21.90
C ARG A 305 12.74 24.54 22.43
N THR A 306 13.04 24.56 23.73
CA THR A 306 13.86 25.63 24.34
C THR A 306 15.31 25.50 23.83
N PRO A 307 15.90 26.55 23.21
CA PRO A 307 17.25 26.46 22.63
C PRO A 307 18.30 25.94 23.62
N THR A 308 19.22 25.11 23.13
CA THR A 308 20.32 24.53 23.92
C THR A 308 21.60 24.39 23.09
N CYS A 309 22.74 24.41 23.76
CA CYS A 309 24.06 24.14 23.19
C CYS A 309 24.63 22.77 23.60
N ASP A 310 23.86 21.95 24.33
CA ASP A 310 24.34 20.68 24.90
C ASP A 310 24.10 19.44 24.01
N LEU A 311 23.68 19.63 22.76
CA LEU A 311 23.44 18.50 21.86
C LEU A 311 24.74 17.75 21.57
N SER A 312 24.65 16.43 21.48
CA SER A 312 25.83 15.55 21.34
C SER A 312 25.92 14.94 19.95
N THR A 313 27.13 14.65 19.48
CA THR A 313 27.31 13.85 18.27
C THR A 313 26.93 12.40 18.54
N GLY A 314 26.18 11.77 17.64
CA GLY A 314 26.00 10.32 17.70
C GLY A 314 25.04 9.75 16.65
N ALA A 315 24.95 8.43 16.64
CA ALA A 315 24.10 7.70 15.69
C ALA A 315 22.61 7.87 16.05
N ILE A 316 21.85 8.29 15.04
CA ILE A 316 20.41 8.57 15.12
C ILE A 316 19.54 7.35 14.84
N GLY A 317 20.08 6.41 14.05
CA GLY A 317 19.32 5.29 13.49
C GLY A 317 18.30 5.74 12.44
N GLN A 318 17.35 4.86 12.15
CA GLN A 318 16.43 5.02 11.03
C GLN A 318 15.33 6.09 11.20
N PHE A 319 15.09 6.61 12.41
CA PHE A 319 13.85 7.32 12.74
C PHE A 319 13.88 8.85 12.54
N GLN A 320 15.05 9.44 12.33
CA GLN A 320 15.21 10.89 12.16
C GLN A 320 16.24 11.19 11.05
N PRO A 321 15.89 10.91 9.78
CA PRO A 321 16.80 11.10 8.64
C PRO A 321 17.31 12.54 8.50
N GLY A 322 16.52 13.55 8.90
CA GLY A 322 16.92 14.96 8.80
C GLY A 322 18.10 15.36 9.71
N ALA A 323 18.42 14.57 10.73
CA ALA A 323 19.53 14.87 11.64
C ALA A 323 20.78 14.02 11.35
N SER A 324 20.76 13.10 10.36
CA SER A 324 21.80 12.10 10.12
C SER A 324 23.19 12.64 9.73
N GLY A 325 23.34 13.96 9.64
CA GLY A 325 24.55 14.62 9.16
C GLY A 325 24.74 14.42 7.65
N GLY A 326 25.94 14.75 7.17
CA GLY A 326 26.35 14.61 5.77
C GLY A 326 26.56 15.93 5.04
N ILE A 327 26.71 15.86 3.72
CA ILE A 327 27.00 17.02 2.87
C ILE A 327 25.86 18.05 2.97
N ASN A 328 26.20 19.33 3.16
CA ASN A 328 25.26 20.44 3.35
C ASN A 328 24.36 20.34 4.60
N SER A 329 24.71 19.53 5.60
CA SER A 329 23.99 19.48 6.88
C SER A 329 24.47 20.49 7.93
N SER A 330 25.51 21.27 7.61
CA SER A 330 25.99 22.39 8.43
C SER A 330 26.35 23.58 7.53
N THR A 331 26.84 24.68 8.12
CA THR A 331 27.40 25.81 7.38
C THR A 331 28.73 25.48 6.68
N GLY A 332 29.30 24.29 6.92
CA GLY A 332 30.47 23.75 6.22
C GLY A 332 30.12 22.69 5.19
N ALA A 333 31.13 22.11 4.53
CA ALA A 333 30.95 21.10 3.48
C ALA A 333 30.26 19.82 3.97
N GLU A 334 30.46 19.45 5.23
CA GLU A 334 29.83 18.30 5.90
C GLU A 334 29.49 18.68 7.35
N GLY A 335 28.38 18.15 7.87
CA GLY A 335 27.97 18.31 9.26
C GLY A 335 27.89 16.97 9.99
N HIS A 336 28.22 16.98 11.28
CA HIS A 336 28.07 15.81 12.15
C HIS A 336 26.59 15.53 12.47
N SER A 337 26.29 14.26 12.76
CA SER A 337 24.96 13.87 13.24
C SER A 337 24.77 14.30 14.69
N VAL A 338 23.91 15.29 14.92
CA VAL A 338 23.67 15.87 16.25
C VAL A 338 22.35 15.36 16.82
N VAL A 339 22.38 14.91 18.08
CA VAL A 339 21.24 14.31 18.77
C VAL A 339 21.07 14.77 20.20
N ASP A 340 19.81 14.83 20.59
CA ASP A 340 19.39 14.90 21.99
C ASP A 340 19.21 13.47 22.55
N PRO A 341 19.95 13.10 23.62
CA PRO A 341 19.77 11.82 24.31
C PRO A 341 18.34 11.59 24.81
N TRP A 342 17.63 12.64 25.25
CA TRP A 342 16.23 12.53 25.69
C TRP A 342 15.30 12.18 24.54
N ASP A 343 15.50 12.73 23.34
CA ASP A 343 14.69 12.39 22.16
C ASP A 343 14.77 10.88 21.86
N PHE A 344 15.96 10.29 21.95
CA PHE A 344 16.14 8.84 21.73
C PHE A 344 15.51 7.99 22.84
N ILE A 345 15.67 8.40 24.10
CA ILE A 345 15.07 7.72 25.26
C ILE A 345 13.53 7.77 25.13
N LEU A 346 12.94 8.93 24.97
CA LEU A 346 11.48 9.03 24.89
C LEU A 346 10.93 8.32 23.65
N MET A 347 11.65 8.35 22.52
CA MET A 347 11.30 7.59 21.32
C MET A 347 11.22 6.08 21.59
N MET A 348 12.27 5.50 22.18
CA MET A 348 12.31 4.06 22.46
C MET A 348 11.26 3.63 23.50
N GLU A 349 10.90 4.51 24.44
CA GLU A 349 9.79 4.26 25.38
C GLU A 349 8.43 4.21 24.68
N GLY A 350 8.26 4.97 23.60
CA GLY A 350 7.05 4.96 22.77
C GLY A 350 6.95 3.77 21.82
N VAL A 351 8.09 3.20 21.40
CA VAL A 351 8.11 1.98 20.58
C VAL A 351 7.40 0.81 21.29
N LEU A 352 7.45 0.76 22.62
CA LEU A 352 6.83 -0.30 23.43
C LEU A 352 5.30 -0.40 23.28
N ILE A 353 4.65 0.67 22.82
CA ILE A 353 3.21 0.65 22.52
C ILE A 353 2.92 -0.25 21.31
N PHE A 354 3.90 -0.44 20.41
CA PHE A 354 3.79 -1.28 19.21
C PHE A 354 4.02 -2.77 19.51
N SER A 355 3.68 -3.23 20.72
CA SER A 355 3.79 -4.64 21.08
C SER A 355 2.94 -5.49 20.13
N SER A 356 3.59 -6.46 19.48
CA SER A 356 2.92 -7.42 18.62
C SER A 356 2.19 -8.44 19.48
N ARG A 357 0.89 -8.25 19.67
CA ARG A 357 0.04 -9.31 20.23
C ARG A 357 -0.30 -10.27 19.10
N ALA A 358 -0.10 -11.57 19.32
CA ALA A 358 -0.50 -12.62 18.40
C ALA A 358 -2.04 -12.74 18.33
N THR A 359 -2.73 -11.67 17.94
CA THR A 359 -4.17 -11.65 17.64
C THR A 359 -4.46 -12.09 16.22
N ARG A 360 -3.42 -12.29 15.39
CA ARG A 360 -3.49 -12.71 13.99
C ARG A 360 -2.98 -14.15 13.87
N ARG A 361 -3.80 -15.08 13.37
CA ARG A 361 -3.27 -16.30 12.73
C ARG A 361 -2.44 -15.83 11.53
N LEU A 362 -1.14 -16.06 11.57
CA LEU A 362 -0.25 -15.71 10.47
C LEU A 362 -0.55 -16.67 9.31
N SER A 363 -1.20 -16.19 8.25
CA SER A 363 -1.36 -17.02 7.06
C SER A 363 0.00 -17.13 6.37
N PRO A 364 0.38 -18.29 5.78
CA PRO A 364 1.68 -18.48 5.14
C PRO A 364 2.02 -17.47 4.02
N ASN A 365 1.00 -16.78 3.48
CA ASN A 365 1.12 -15.76 2.43
C ASN A 365 1.05 -14.31 2.95
N ASP A 366 0.87 -14.09 4.25
CA ASP A 366 0.86 -12.76 4.86
C ASP A 366 2.29 -12.19 4.93
N LEU A 367 2.45 -10.87 5.07
CA LEU A 367 3.80 -10.30 5.30
C LEU A 367 4.47 -11.00 6.49
N ILE A 368 5.79 -11.18 6.39
CA ILE A 368 6.65 -11.39 7.56
C ILE A 368 6.31 -10.31 8.62
N CYS A 369 6.16 -9.05 8.24
CA CYS A 369 5.82 -7.95 9.17
C CYS A 369 4.34 -7.85 9.60
N ALA A 370 3.46 -8.81 9.28
CA ALA A 370 2.01 -8.71 9.48
C ALA A 370 1.54 -8.73 10.95
N SER A 371 2.44 -8.88 11.92
CA SER A 371 2.11 -8.85 13.35
C SER A 371 2.34 -7.49 14.01
N ALA A 372 3.00 -6.55 13.32
CA ALA A 372 3.22 -5.19 13.81
C ALA A 372 1.95 -4.33 13.59
N PRO A 373 1.52 -3.53 14.58
CA PRO A 373 0.36 -2.67 14.44
C PRO A 373 0.49 -1.75 13.22
N PHE A 374 -0.51 -1.73 12.33
CA PHE A 374 -0.56 -0.85 11.15
C PHE A 374 0.62 -0.99 10.16
N ALA A 375 1.30 -2.14 10.12
CA ALA A 375 2.31 -2.44 9.11
C ALA A 375 1.68 -2.96 7.81
N VAL A 376 2.21 -2.48 6.67
CA VAL A 376 1.69 -2.74 5.32
C VAL A 376 2.84 -3.05 4.36
N ARG A 377 2.63 -3.81 3.27
CA ARG A 377 3.63 -3.98 2.19
C ARG A 377 3.99 -2.61 1.61
N ALA A 378 5.25 -2.47 1.20
CA ALA A 378 5.62 -1.35 0.34
C ALA A 378 4.92 -1.49 -1.01
N HIS A 379 4.46 -0.36 -1.55
CA HIS A 379 3.97 -0.27 -2.91
C HIS A 379 4.45 1.04 -3.52
N ALA A 380 4.76 1.03 -4.81
CA ALA A 380 5.20 2.23 -5.53
C ALA A 380 4.07 3.26 -5.76
N ALA A 381 2.85 2.98 -5.27
CA ALA A 381 1.68 3.81 -5.49
C ALA A 381 1.55 4.89 -4.42
N GLY A 382 1.26 6.13 -4.83
CA GLY A 382 1.15 7.29 -3.94
C GLY A 382 2.49 7.78 -3.38
N TYR A 383 3.62 7.36 -3.97
CA TYR A 383 4.95 7.92 -3.70
C TYR A 383 5.78 7.92 -5.00
N ALA A 384 5.89 9.10 -5.62
CA ALA A 384 6.53 9.27 -6.93
C ALA A 384 8.03 8.90 -6.94
N SER A 385 8.69 8.93 -5.77
CA SER A 385 10.15 8.81 -5.64
C SER A 385 10.66 7.45 -5.20
N ALA A 386 9.80 6.44 -5.02
CA ALA A 386 10.28 5.08 -4.86
C ALA A 386 10.71 4.58 -6.24
N GLY A 387 12.03 4.60 -6.48
CA GLY A 387 12.63 3.81 -7.55
C GLY A 387 12.36 2.32 -7.33
N ALA A 388 12.93 1.46 -8.17
CA ALA A 388 12.95 0.01 -7.96
C ALA A 388 13.78 -0.42 -6.73
N GLU A 389 13.93 0.48 -5.74
CA GLU A 389 14.58 0.22 -4.47
C GLU A 389 13.71 -0.75 -3.68
N ASN A 390 14.30 -1.86 -3.26
CA ASN A 390 13.62 -2.87 -2.48
C ASN A 390 13.31 -2.28 -1.10
N ALA A 391 12.12 -1.70 -0.92
CA ALA A 391 11.58 -1.37 0.40
C ALA A 391 11.21 -2.68 1.14
N GLN A 392 12.23 -3.46 1.50
CA GLN A 392 12.09 -4.84 2.01
C GLN A 392 11.28 -4.89 3.31
N ARG A 393 11.34 -3.82 4.12
CA ARG A 393 10.64 -3.71 5.41
C ARG A 393 9.21 -3.15 5.32
N GLY A 394 8.75 -2.72 4.14
CA GLY A 394 7.38 -2.23 3.95
C GLY A 394 7.11 -0.79 4.42
N GLU A 395 5.85 -0.50 4.72
CA GLU A 395 5.35 0.78 5.24
C GLU A 395 4.77 0.60 6.66
N GLN A 396 4.87 1.66 7.46
CA GLN A 396 4.29 1.78 8.79
C GLN A 396 3.34 2.97 8.82
N TRP A 397 2.07 2.73 9.14
CA TRP A 397 1.04 3.78 9.15
C TRP A 397 0.73 4.18 10.59
N MET A 398 0.92 5.46 10.93
CA MET A 398 0.82 5.98 12.29
C MET A 398 -0.48 6.77 12.49
N PRO A 399 -1.41 6.31 13.35
CA PRO A 399 -2.69 6.99 13.55
C PRO A 399 -2.50 8.33 14.28
N ILE A 400 -3.26 9.34 13.89
CA ILE A 400 -3.31 10.65 14.53
C ILE A 400 -4.75 10.93 14.94
N TRP A 401 -4.98 11.16 16.22
CA TRP A 401 -6.29 11.48 16.79
C TRP A 401 -6.32 12.90 17.35
N ARG A 402 -7.51 13.53 17.30
CA ARG A 402 -7.73 14.89 17.81
C ARG A 402 -8.39 14.92 19.18
N GLY A 403 -9.06 13.83 19.58
CA GLY A 403 -9.77 13.76 20.87
C GLY A 403 -8.84 13.37 22.02
N PRO A 404 -8.92 14.01 23.20
CA PRO A 404 -8.10 13.65 24.36
C PRO A 404 -8.30 12.18 24.77
N SER A 405 -7.25 11.37 24.64
CA SER A 405 -7.31 9.92 24.89
C SER A 405 -6.36 9.54 26.01
N ASN A 406 -6.80 8.67 26.93
CA ASN A 406 -5.92 8.14 27.97
C ASN A 406 -4.96 7.08 27.38
N TYR A 407 -3.94 6.71 28.13
CA TYR A 407 -2.97 5.72 27.67
C TYR A 407 -3.57 4.32 27.44
N ALA A 408 -4.58 3.91 28.22
CA ALA A 408 -5.22 2.60 28.05
C ALA A 408 -5.98 2.48 26.70
N ASP A 409 -6.66 3.54 26.28
CA ASP A 409 -7.37 3.63 24.99
C ASP A 409 -6.38 3.61 23.82
N ILE A 410 -5.27 4.35 23.96
CA ILE A 410 -4.18 4.38 22.98
C ILE A 410 -3.53 3.00 22.87
N SER A 411 -3.16 2.40 24.00
CA SER A 411 -2.60 1.04 24.05
C SER A 411 -3.54 0.03 23.40
N SER A 412 -4.85 0.16 23.65
CA SER A 412 -5.87 -0.70 23.03
C SER A 412 -5.97 -0.50 21.51
N LEU A 413 -5.83 0.74 21.00
CA LEU A 413 -5.80 1.04 19.56
C LEU A 413 -4.66 0.31 18.86
N PHE A 414 -3.45 0.36 19.41
CA PHE A 414 -2.30 -0.34 18.85
C PHE A 414 -2.38 -1.86 19.04
N ALA A 415 -2.88 -2.33 20.19
CA ALA A 415 -3.04 -3.77 20.46
C ALA A 415 -4.05 -4.44 19.51
N GLU A 416 -5.14 -3.76 19.16
CA GLU A 416 -6.12 -4.29 18.21
C GLU A 416 -5.63 -4.23 16.77
N SER A 417 -5.02 -3.11 16.37
CA SER A 417 -4.46 -2.87 15.03
C SER A 417 -5.33 -3.35 13.87
N ARG A 418 -6.67 -3.23 13.98
CA ARG A 418 -7.60 -3.78 13.00
C ARG A 418 -7.69 -2.88 11.76
N VAL A 419 -6.89 -3.18 10.74
CA VAL A 419 -7.11 -2.68 9.37
C VAL A 419 -7.49 -3.88 8.51
N GLN A 420 -8.78 -4.04 8.24
CA GLN A 420 -9.33 -5.20 7.55
C GLN A 420 -10.41 -4.78 6.54
N LEU A 421 -10.46 -5.49 5.41
CA LEU A 421 -11.54 -5.43 4.44
C LEU A 421 -12.43 -6.66 4.62
N GLY A 422 -13.59 -6.47 5.26
CA GLY A 422 -14.48 -7.58 5.61
C GLY A 422 -13.80 -8.54 6.59
N ARG A 423 -13.49 -9.77 6.13
CA ARG A 423 -12.80 -10.80 6.94
C ARG A 423 -11.30 -10.89 6.64
N GLN A 424 -10.78 -10.12 5.68
CA GLN A 424 -9.40 -10.21 5.22
C GLN A 424 -8.56 -9.06 5.79
N PRO A 425 -7.34 -9.32 6.31
CA PRO A 425 -6.43 -8.27 6.73
C PRO A 425 -5.94 -7.45 5.54
N ALA A 426 -5.88 -6.13 5.70
CA ALA A 426 -5.32 -5.24 4.70
C ALA A 426 -3.79 -5.33 4.72
N SER A 427 -3.21 -5.98 3.72
CA SER A 427 -1.75 -6.21 3.65
C SER A 427 -1.05 -5.29 2.65
N ARG A 428 -1.79 -4.59 1.79
CA ARG A 428 -1.28 -3.68 0.75
C ARG A 428 -1.73 -2.24 1.01
N PRO A 429 -0.98 -1.21 0.56
CA PRO A 429 -1.34 0.19 0.79
C PRO A 429 -2.73 0.54 0.27
N LEU A 430 -3.11 0.01 -0.90
CA LEU A 430 -4.45 0.20 -1.44
C LEU A 430 -5.54 -0.45 -0.57
N ASP A 431 -5.31 -1.67 -0.09
CA ASP A 431 -6.26 -2.36 0.79
C ASP A 431 -6.38 -1.64 2.13
N ALA A 432 -5.27 -1.11 2.66
CA ALA A 432 -5.23 -0.33 3.88
C ALA A 432 -5.97 1.00 3.72
N ALA A 433 -5.77 1.70 2.59
CA ALA A 433 -6.52 2.92 2.26
C ALA A 433 -8.03 2.65 2.17
N ARG A 434 -8.44 1.58 1.46
CA ARG A 434 -9.85 1.16 1.37
C ARG A 434 -10.43 0.81 2.74
N ALA A 435 -9.67 0.10 3.57
CA ALA A 435 -10.09 -0.29 4.91
C ALA A 435 -10.26 0.91 5.83
N ILE A 436 -9.31 1.85 5.81
CA ILE A 436 -9.33 3.06 6.64
C ILE A 436 -10.49 3.98 6.29
N CYS A 437 -10.81 4.15 5.01
CA CYS A 437 -11.97 4.94 4.59
C CYS A 437 -13.29 4.33 5.11
N ARG A 438 -13.41 3.00 5.12
CA ARG A 438 -14.60 2.27 5.60
C ARG A 438 -14.72 2.13 7.10
N LEU A 439 -13.59 1.87 7.77
CA LEU A 439 -13.49 1.72 9.23
C LEU A 439 -13.54 3.09 9.93
N GLY A 440 -13.87 4.15 9.18
CA GLY A 440 -14.10 5.50 9.68
C GLY A 440 -14.86 5.46 10.99
N ILE A 441 -14.20 5.96 12.03
CA ILE A 441 -14.68 6.09 13.41
C ILE A 441 -14.62 4.79 14.24
N SER A 442 -13.50 4.08 14.23
CA SER A 442 -13.08 3.38 15.45
C SER A 442 -12.05 4.25 16.19
N ARG A 443 -12.43 4.75 17.37
CA ARG A 443 -11.55 5.44 18.34
C ARG A 443 -11.01 6.84 18.01
N GLY A 444 -11.71 7.61 17.18
CA GLY A 444 -11.38 9.04 16.99
C GLY A 444 -10.09 9.33 16.20
N VAL A 445 -9.57 8.34 15.46
CA VAL A 445 -8.45 8.54 14.53
C VAL A 445 -8.91 9.43 13.37
N SER A 446 -8.19 10.53 13.17
CA SER A 446 -8.47 11.56 12.16
C SER A 446 -7.59 11.44 10.92
N HIS A 447 -6.34 10.97 11.08
CA HIS A 447 -5.38 10.82 9.99
C HIS A 447 -4.46 9.62 10.22
N PHE A 448 -3.78 9.16 9.18
CA PHE A 448 -2.63 8.26 9.26
C PHE A 448 -1.42 8.89 8.59
N ASN A 449 -0.32 9.04 9.32
CA ASN A 449 0.98 9.38 8.76
C ASN A 449 1.65 8.11 8.22
N ARG A 450 2.06 8.11 6.95
CA ARG A 450 2.72 6.95 6.33
C ARG A 450 4.24 7.11 6.38
N PHE A 451 4.93 6.07 6.82
CA PHE A 451 6.38 6.00 6.78
C PHE A 451 6.82 4.78 5.97
N GLY A 452 7.66 4.99 4.96
CA GLY A 452 8.31 3.93 4.19
C GLY A 452 9.73 3.72 4.69
N TYR A 453 10.13 2.45 4.83
CA TYR A 453 11.50 2.10 5.18
C TYR A 453 12.32 1.90 3.90
N LEU A 454 13.21 2.85 3.60
CA LEU A 454 14.03 2.87 2.40
C LEU A 454 15.51 2.69 2.77
N GLU A 455 16.22 1.81 2.06
CA GLU A 455 17.66 1.64 2.22
C GLU A 455 18.39 2.79 1.52
N ARG A 456 19.24 3.51 2.26
CA ARG A 456 20.12 4.55 1.71
C ARG A 456 21.52 4.39 2.28
N ASN A 457 22.55 4.61 1.46
CA ASN A 457 23.96 4.49 1.85
C ASN A 457 24.31 3.08 2.41
N GLY A 458 24.08 2.03 1.62
CA GLY A 458 24.35 0.64 2.01
C GLY A 458 23.17 0.02 2.79
N GLN A 459 23.46 -0.69 3.89
CA GLN A 459 22.44 -1.38 4.71
C GLN A 459 21.70 -0.47 5.71
N SER A 460 21.91 0.84 5.66
CA SER A 460 21.24 1.78 6.57
C SER A 460 19.82 2.06 6.08
N THR A 461 18.84 1.85 6.95
CA THR A 461 17.43 2.08 6.61
C THR A 461 17.00 3.45 7.13
N PHE A 462 16.19 4.19 6.37
CA PHE A 462 15.54 5.41 6.85
C PHE A 462 14.02 5.29 6.77
N ALA A 463 13.35 5.70 7.84
CA ALA A 463 11.90 5.91 7.86
C ALA A 463 11.58 7.27 7.24
N VAL A 464 11.15 7.26 5.99
CA VAL A 464 10.80 8.47 5.22
C VAL A 464 9.28 8.66 5.22
N SER A 465 8.83 9.88 5.48
CA SER A 465 7.41 10.24 5.40
C SER A 465 6.93 10.15 3.95
N LEU A 466 5.92 9.31 3.70
CA LEU A 466 5.26 9.13 2.39
C LEU A 466 3.98 9.98 2.26
N GLY A 467 3.71 10.83 3.27
CA GLY A 467 2.53 11.69 3.32
C GLY A 467 1.50 11.23 4.34
N ARG A 468 0.42 12.01 4.46
CA ARG A 468 -0.66 11.81 5.43
C ARG A 468 -1.95 11.47 4.68
N ILE A 469 -2.67 10.47 5.17
CA ILE A 469 -4.01 10.12 4.71
C ILE A 469 -5.02 10.64 5.71
N ARG A 470 -6.06 11.31 5.24
CA ARG A 470 -7.18 11.72 6.09
C ARG A 470 -8.20 10.60 6.20
N VAL A 471 -8.65 10.33 7.42
CA VAL A 471 -9.73 9.36 7.69
C VAL A 471 -11.05 10.08 7.52
N ASN A 472 -11.70 9.90 6.37
CA ASN A 472 -13.03 10.42 6.09
C ASN A 472 -13.89 9.31 5.53
N THR A 473 -15.19 9.31 5.86
CA THR A 473 -16.17 8.50 5.17
C THR A 473 -16.50 9.16 3.83
N ASN A 474 -16.14 8.52 2.73
CA ASN A 474 -16.37 9.06 1.39
C ASN A 474 -17.63 8.41 0.80
N ARG A 475 -18.57 9.23 0.32
CA ARG A 475 -19.85 8.77 -0.24
C ARG A 475 -19.70 7.71 -1.35
N PHE A 476 -18.63 7.78 -2.14
CA PHE A 476 -18.40 6.96 -3.32
C PHE A 476 -17.30 5.90 -3.16
N GLU A 477 -16.68 5.74 -1.99
CA GLU A 477 -15.57 4.79 -1.79
C GLU A 477 -15.89 3.33 -2.14
N HIS A 478 -17.17 2.96 -2.01
CA HIS A 478 -17.66 1.63 -2.33
C HIS A 478 -17.58 1.29 -3.82
N LEU A 479 -17.45 2.29 -4.69
CA LEU A 479 -17.31 2.12 -6.14
C LEU A 479 -16.02 1.38 -6.52
N ILE A 480 -14.94 1.54 -5.74
CA ILE A 480 -13.67 0.86 -5.98
C ILE A 480 -13.81 -0.67 -5.83
N ASP A 481 -14.83 -1.17 -5.11
CA ASP A 481 -15.08 -2.61 -5.02
C ASP A 481 -15.46 -3.23 -6.36
N ASP A 482 -16.05 -2.46 -7.28
CA ASP A 482 -16.36 -2.93 -8.63
C ASP A 482 -15.08 -3.35 -9.36
N LEU A 483 -13.99 -2.64 -9.08
CA LEU A 483 -12.68 -2.86 -9.68
C LEU A 483 -11.81 -3.85 -8.88
N ALA A 484 -12.06 -4.06 -7.58
CA ALA A 484 -11.13 -4.77 -6.69
C ALA A 484 -10.66 -6.14 -7.20
N SER A 485 -11.58 -7.02 -7.61
CA SER A 485 -11.23 -8.36 -8.13
C SER A 485 -10.50 -8.32 -9.48
N TRP A 486 -10.70 -7.26 -10.25
CA TRP A 486 -10.01 -7.01 -11.51
C TRP A 486 -8.59 -6.50 -11.26
N LEU A 487 -8.43 -5.54 -10.33
CA LEU A 487 -7.13 -5.02 -9.88
C LEU A 487 -6.22 -6.12 -9.36
N GLU A 488 -6.75 -7.05 -8.55
CA GLU A 488 -5.94 -8.17 -8.05
C GLU A 488 -5.41 -9.08 -9.16
N ARG A 489 -6.21 -9.32 -10.21
CA ARG A 489 -5.79 -10.13 -11.37
C ARG A 489 -4.75 -9.39 -12.19
N LEU A 490 -4.96 -8.10 -12.45
CA LEU A 490 -4.00 -7.23 -13.14
C LEU A 490 -2.65 -7.17 -12.41
N GLN A 491 -2.67 -6.96 -11.10
CA GLN A 491 -1.46 -6.94 -10.27
C GLN A 491 -0.68 -8.25 -10.34
N ARG A 492 -1.37 -9.40 -10.32
CA ARG A 492 -0.73 -10.70 -10.47
C ARG A 492 -0.01 -10.83 -11.81
N GLN A 493 -0.61 -10.32 -12.88
CA GLN A 493 0.03 -10.32 -14.20
C GLN A 493 1.18 -9.31 -14.26
N ALA A 494 0.99 -8.07 -13.85
CA ALA A 494 2.02 -7.01 -13.91
C ALA A 494 3.31 -7.38 -13.14
N ARG A 495 3.20 -8.14 -12.06
CA ARG A 495 4.32 -8.64 -11.24
C ARG A 495 5.10 -9.80 -11.85
N ASP A 496 4.57 -10.45 -12.88
CA ASP A 496 5.34 -11.48 -13.58
C ASP A 496 6.62 -10.88 -14.17
N ASN A 497 7.73 -11.61 -14.09
CA ASN A 497 9.04 -11.16 -14.53
C ASN A 497 9.04 -10.83 -16.02
N PHE A 498 8.23 -11.54 -16.81
CA PHE A 498 8.10 -11.37 -18.26
C PHE A 498 7.07 -10.32 -18.69
N SER A 499 6.45 -9.60 -17.74
CA SER A 499 5.41 -8.62 -18.08
C SER A 499 5.96 -7.37 -18.78
N PRO A 500 5.31 -6.89 -19.85
CA PRO A 500 5.71 -5.68 -20.56
C PRO A 500 5.76 -4.45 -19.65
N THR A 501 6.73 -3.56 -19.90
CA THR A 501 6.85 -2.29 -19.17
C THR A 501 5.60 -1.43 -19.30
N SER A 502 4.94 -1.41 -20.47
CA SER A 502 3.69 -0.69 -20.69
C SER A 502 2.58 -1.13 -19.75
N LEU A 503 2.46 -2.44 -19.47
CA LEU A 503 1.49 -2.97 -18.51
C LEU A 503 1.82 -2.54 -17.08
N ARG A 504 3.09 -2.58 -16.68
CA ARG A 504 3.53 -2.14 -15.34
C ARG A 504 3.27 -0.64 -15.13
N VAL A 505 3.49 0.18 -16.15
CA VAL A 505 3.22 1.62 -16.11
C VAL A 505 1.72 1.90 -16.02
N ALA A 506 0.89 1.26 -16.85
CA ALA A 506 -0.56 1.45 -16.83
C ALA A 506 -1.19 0.93 -15.52
N GLU A 507 -0.71 -0.20 -14.99
CA GLU A 507 -1.15 -0.71 -13.68
C GLU A 507 -0.79 0.28 -12.56
N ARG A 508 0.42 0.82 -12.57
CA ARG A 508 0.85 1.85 -11.62
C ARG A 508 -0.02 3.11 -11.71
N SER A 509 -0.28 3.60 -12.92
CA SER A 509 -1.16 4.77 -13.18
C SER A 509 -2.55 4.56 -12.58
N LEU A 510 -3.14 3.38 -12.76
CA LEU A 510 -4.43 3.03 -12.16
C LEU A 510 -4.35 2.95 -10.64
N MET A 511 -3.29 2.38 -10.08
CA MET A 511 -3.11 2.35 -8.63
C MET A 511 -2.97 3.74 -8.03
N ASP A 512 -2.23 4.63 -8.68
CA ASP A 512 -2.05 6.02 -8.26
C ASP A 512 -3.39 6.76 -8.30
N ALA A 513 -4.16 6.64 -9.38
CA ALA A 513 -5.48 7.28 -9.50
C ALA A 513 -6.48 6.77 -8.44
N VAL A 514 -6.52 5.45 -8.20
CA VAL A 514 -7.39 4.87 -7.16
C VAL A 514 -6.94 5.33 -5.77
N PHE A 515 -5.64 5.35 -5.51
CA PHE A 515 -5.09 5.77 -4.23
C PHE A 515 -5.36 7.25 -3.96
N GLU A 516 -5.24 8.12 -4.97
CA GLU A 516 -5.56 9.55 -4.85
C GLU A 516 -7.03 9.76 -4.45
N VAL A 517 -7.97 9.11 -5.15
CA VAL A 517 -9.41 9.21 -4.85
C VAL A 517 -9.75 8.72 -3.45
N LEU A 518 -9.10 7.65 -2.98
CA LEU A 518 -9.35 7.11 -1.64
C LEU A 518 -8.76 8.00 -0.55
N THR A 519 -7.54 8.49 -0.75
CA THR A 519 -6.80 9.20 0.30
C THR A 519 -7.19 10.66 0.41
N ASN A 520 -7.77 11.24 -0.64
CA ASN A 520 -8.18 12.65 -0.70
C ASN A 520 -7.06 13.53 -0.10
N SER A 521 -5.83 13.36 -0.62
CA SER A 521 -4.76 14.31 -0.40
C SER A 521 -5.29 15.72 -0.68
N ASP A 522 -4.67 16.77 -0.13
CA ASP A 522 -5.10 18.17 -0.32
C ASP A 522 -4.92 18.66 -1.77
N SER A 523 -5.44 17.91 -2.74
CA SER A 523 -5.44 18.15 -4.16
C SER A 523 -6.39 19.30 -4.46
N VAL A 524 -5.91 20.25 -5.25
CA VAL A 524 -6.70 21.40 -5.73
C VAL A 524 -7.82 20.96 -6.71
N GLN A 525 -7.72 19.75 -7.28
CA GLN A 525 -8.65 19.29 -8.31
C GLN A 525 -10.04 18.92 -7.75
N PRO A 526 -11.12 19.18 -8.52
CA PRO A 526 -12.46 18.73 -8.17
C PRO A 526 -12.51 17.20 -8.08
N ARG A 527 -13.25 16.68 -7.09
CA ARG A 527 -13.42 15.23 -6.89
C ARG A 527 -13.94 14.48 -8.11
N SER A 528 -14.85 15.10 -8.88
CA SER A 528 -15.38 14.48 -10.10
C SER A 528 -14.27 14.17 -11.10
N THR A 529 -13.31 15.08 -11.27
CA THR A 529 -12.14 14.88 -12.13
C THR A 529 -11.25 13.74 -11.64
N GLN A 530 -11.07 13.58 -10.32
CA GLN A 530 -10.28 12.47 -9.77
C GLN A 530 -10.94 11.11 -10.06
N TRP A 531 -12.27 11.02 -9.92
CA TRP A 531 -13.01 9.82 -10.31
C TRP A 531 -12.97 9.57 -11.82
N GLN A 532 -12.97 10.62 -12.65
CA GLN A 532 -12.75 10.48 -14.09
C GLN A 532 -11.35 9.93 -14.39
N SER A 533 -10.29 10.37 -13.68
CA SER A 533 -8.92 9.85 -13.82
C SER A 533 -8.82 8.35 -13.56
N VAL A 534 -9.58 7.81 -12.59
CA VAL A 534 -9.66 6.36 -12.37
C VAL A 534 -10.20 5.64 -13.60
N LEU A 535 -11.27 6.18 -14.21
CA LEU A 535 -11.82 5.61 -15.44
C LEU A 535 -10.85 5.72 -16.62
N TYR A 536 -10.14 6.84 -16.77
CA TYR A 536 -9.12 7.00 -17.81
C TYR A 536 -7.98 5.99 -17.67
N ALA A 537 -7.47 5.78 -16.45
CA ALA A 537 -6.45 4.77 -16.20
C ALA A 537 -6.95 3.34 -16.49
N CYS A 538 -8.24 3.05 -16.24
CA CYS A 538 -8.84 1.78 -16.65
C CYS A 538 -8.84 1.60 -18.18
N LEU A 539 -9.08 2.68 -18.94
CA LEU A 539 -9.07 2.65 -20.41
C LEU A 539 -7.67 2.44 -21.00
N GLU A 540 -6.62 2.95 -20.36
CA GLU A 540 -5.24 2.66 -20.75
C GLU A 540 -4.97 1.16 -20.72
N ILE A 541 -5.41 0.48 -19.67
CA ILE A 541 -5.30 -0.99 -19.54
C ILE A 541 -6.12 -1.69 -20.62
N GLU A 542 -7.38 -1.31 -20.85
CA GLU A 542 -8.18 -1.91 -21.93
C GLU A 542 -7.60 -1.64 -23.33
N GLY A 543 -6.90 -0.52 -23.52
CA GLY A 543 -6.12 -0.23 -24.73
C GLY A 543 -5.05 -1.29 -24.97
N LEU A 544 -4.26 -1.61 -23.95
CA LEU A 544 -3.26 -2.69 -24.01
C LEU A 544 -3.91 -4.07 -24.21
N GLN A 545 -5.05 -4.31 -23.57
CA GLN A 545 -5.79 -5.58 -23.72
C GLN A 545 -6.30 -5.79 -25.13
N ARG A 546 -6.70 -4.73 -25.83
CA ARG A 546 -7.09 -4.78 -27.24
C ARG A 546 -5.97 -5.29 -28.14
N ASP A 547 -4.72 -4.99 -27.78
CA ASP A 547 -3.53 -5.46 -28.51
C ASP A 547 -3.07 -6.86 -28.06
N GLY A 548 -3.81 -7.49 -27.12
CA GLY A 548 -3.58 -8.87 -26.66
C GLY A 548 -2.79 -8.99 -25.36
N ILE A 549 -2.45 -7.87 -24.70
CA ILE A 549 -1.68 -7.87 -23.44
C ILE A 549 -2.63 -8.02 -22.25
N ALA A 550 -2.30 -8.87 -21.27
CA ALA A 550 -3.10 -9.03 -20.04
C ALA A 550 -4.60 -9.37 -20.25
N ILE A 551 -4.94 -10.07 -21.34
CA ILE A 551 -6.33 -10.44 -21.68
C ILE A 551 -6.98 -11.40 -20.67
N GLU A 552 -6.18 -12.15 -19.90
CA GLU A 552 -6.69 -13.05 -18.84
C GLU A 552 -7.27 -12.30 -17.65
N SER A 553 -6.87 -11.04 -17.44
CA SER A 553 -7.51 -10.17 -16.45
C SER A 553 -8.94 -9.79 -16.85
N GLY A 554 -9.32 -9.94 -18.13
CA GLY A 554 -10.64 -9.55 -18.63
C GLY A 554 -10.81 -8.03 -18.77
N PRO A 555 -11.90 -7.57 -19.43
CA PRO A 555 -12.17 -6.15 -19.66
C PRO A 555 -12.55 -5.45 -18.34
N ILE A 556 -12.76 -4.13 -18.39
CA ILE A 556 -13.28 -3.36 -17.25
C ILE A 556 -14.56 -4.04 -16.75
N PRO A 557 -14.62 -4.41 -15.45
CA PRO A 557 -15.75 -5.12 -14.89
C PRO A 557 -17.01 -4.26 -14.93
N PRO A 558 -18.21 -4.87 -14.78
CA PRO A 558 -19.45 -4.12 -14.68
C PRO A 558 -19.41 -3.08 -13.55
N LEU A 559 -19.69 -1.82 -13.88
CA LEU A 559 -19.67 -0.69 -12.96
C LEU A 559 -21.08 -0.39 -12.46
N ARG A 560 -21.22 -0.06 -11.17
CA ARG A 560 -22.50 0.34 -10.59
C ARG A 560 -22.98 1.72 -11.10
N PRO A 561 -24.30 1.99 -11.10
CA PRO A 561 -24.85 3.28 -11.55
C PRO A 561 -24.29 4.53 -10.84
N GLU A 562 -23.88 4.40 -9.58
CA GLU A 562 -23.41 5.50 -8.74
C GLU A 562 -22.11 6.13 -9.26
N TRP A 563 -21.37 5.43 -10.14
CA TRP A 563 -20.25 6.01 -10.90
C TRP A 563 -20.66 7.24 -11.69
N LEU A 564 -21.89 7.27 -12.23
CA LEU A 564 -22.42 8.42 -12.97
C LEU A 564 -22.47 9.68 -12.11
N SER A 565 -22.81 9.53 -10.83
CA SER A 565 -22.85 10.65 -9.89
C SER A 565 -21.45 11.03 -9.39
N ALA A 566 -20.55 10.06 -9.26
CA ALA A 566 -19.19 10.31 -8.77
C ALA A 566 -18.35 11.12 -9.77
N ILE A 567 -18.52 10.89 -11.08
CA ILE A 567 -17.76 11.57 -12.14
C ILE A 567 -18.43 12.84 -12.66
N ASN A 568 -19.58 13.23 -12.09
CA ASN A 568 -20.37 14.32 -12.62
C ASN A 568 -19.70 15.69 -12.39
N ASP A 569 -19.27 16.31 -13.48
CA ASP A 569 -18.71 17.66 -13.54
C ASP A 569 -19.64 18.66 -14.24
N ASN A 570 -20.90 18.28 -14.48
CA ASN A 570 -21.93 19.03 -15.20
C ASN A 570 -21.58 19.38 -16.66
N SER A 571 -20.57 18.71 -17.23
CA SER A 571 -20.10 18.97 -18.59
C SER A 571 -21.04 18.41 -19.67
N VAL A 572 -20.99 19.00 -20.86
CA VAL A 572 -21.74 18.54 -22.05
C VAL A 572 -21.14 17.21 -22.54
N GLU A 573 -19.82 17.10 -22.46
CA GLU A 573 -19.03 15.90 -22.74
C GLU A 573 -19.59 14.69 -22.00
N LEU A 574 -19.83 14.82 -20.68
CA LEU A 574 -20.36 13.72 -19.87
C LEU A 574 -21.78 13.34 -20.27
N ARG A 575 -22.66 14.30 -20.55
CA ARG A 575 -24.05 14.01 -20.95
C ARG A 575 -24.11 13.27 -22.29
N LEU A 576 -23.33 13.72 -23.28
CA LEU A 576 -23.21 13.03 -24.57
C LEU A 576 -22.55 11.65 -24.41
N ALA A 577 -21.54 11.55 -23.54
CA ALA A 577 -20.91 10.27 -23.21
C ALA A 577 -21.90 9.26 -22.62
N VAL A 578 -22.77 9.69 -21.71
CA VAL A 578 -23.86 8.86 -21.15
C VAL A 578 -24.85 8.42 -22.22
N ALA A 579 -25.23 9.32 -23.13
CA ALA A 579 -26.11 9.00 -24.24
C ALA A 579 -25.50 7.92 -25.14
N MET A 580 -24.25 8.09 -25.54
CA MET A 580 -23.55 7.10 -26.37
C MET A 580 -23.33 5.78 -25.62
N ALA A 581 -22.85 5.82 -24.37
CA ALA A 581 -22.53 4.63 -23.59
C ALA A 581 -23.76 3.76 -23.28
N SER A 582 -24.92 4.39 -23.13
CA SER A 582 -26.21 3.72 -22.96
C SER A 582 -26.86 3.27 -24.28
N ALA A 583 -26.18 3.42 -25.42
CA ALA A 583 -26.75 3.00 -26.69
C ALA A 583 -26.69 1.47 -26.85
N ALA A 584 -27.84 0.89 -27.21
CA ALA A 584 -28.00 -0.52 -27.53
C ALA A 584 -28.93 -0.69 -28.74
N SER A 585 -28.99 -1.90 -29.31
CA SER A 585 -29.98 -2.19 -30.35
C SER A 585 -31.41 -2.10 -29.81
N GLU A 586 -31.62 -2.72 -28.65
CA GLU A 586 -32.85 -2.66 -27.87
C GLU A 586 -32.56 -3.00 -26.41
N TYR A 587 -33.57 -2.86 -25.56
CA TYR A 587 -33.52 -3.25 -24.14
C TYR A 587 -34.56 -4.33 -23.89
N ASP A 588 -34.17 -5.40 -23.21
CA ASP A 588 -35.11 -6.47 -22.83
C ASP A 588 -36.10 -6.01 -21.74
N ARG A 589 -37.05 -6.88 -21.38
CA ARG A 589 -38.06 -6.56 -20.36
C ARG A 589 -37.46 -6.30 -18.97
N GLN A 590 -36.27 -6.82 -18.71
CA GLN A 590 -35.52 -6.70 -17.46
C GLN A 590 -34.54 -5.51 -17.48
N GLY A 591 -34.48 -4.75 -18.59
CA GLY A 591 -33.62 -3.58 -18.74
C GLY A 591 -32.18 -3.89 -19.14
N TYR A 592 -31.85 -5.13 -19.54
CA TYR A 592 -30.53 -5.42 -20.08
C TYR A 592 -30.39 -4.93 -21.52
N PRO A 593 -29.25 -4.33 -21.89
CA PRO A 593 -28.99 -3.93 -23.26
C PRO A 593 -28.74 -5.15 -24.14
N VAL A 594 -29.47 -5.26 -25.24
CA VAL A 594 -29.23 -6.24 -26.30
C VAL A 594 -28.35 -5.57 -27.35
N ASP A 595 -27.22 -6.20 -27.68
CA ASP A 595 -26.24 -5.68 -28.65
C ASP A 595 -25.79 -4.24 -28.30
N SER A 596 -25.18 -4.10 -27.12
CA SER A 596 -24.64 -2.83 -26.59
C SER A 596 -23.51 -2.31 -27.46
N ILE A 597 -23.40 -0.98 -27.60
CA ILE A 597 -22.34 -0.32 -28.37
C ILE A 597 -20.91 -0.76 -27.97
N ARG A 598 -20.72 -1.30 -26.75
CA ARG A 598 -19.41 -1.78 -26.26
C ARG A 598 -18.72 -2.80 -27.17
N HIS A 599 -19.48 -3.64 -27.87
CA HIS A 599 -18.88 -4.65 -28.77
C HIS A 599 -18.19 -4.04 -30.00
N HIS A 600 -18.39 -2.75 -30.28
CA HIS A 600 -17.69 -2.05 -31.35
C HIS A 600 -16.27 -1.60 -30.94
N TRP A 601 -15.98 -1.57 -29.63
CA TRP A 601 -14.66 -1.27 -29.09
C TRP A 601 -13.85 -2.53 -28.77
N LEU A 602 -14.51 -3.58 -28.29
CA LEU A 602 -13.87 -4.79 -27.80
C LEU A 602 -14.56 -6.04 -28.35
N PRO A 603 -13.80 -7.09 -28.73
CA PRO A 603 -14.38 -8.37 -29.11
C PRO A 603 -14.89 -9.07 -27.86
N LEU A 604 -16.20 -9.00 -27.61
CA LEU A 604 -16.84 -9.54 -26.42
C LEU A 604 -17.78 -10.70 -26.77
N VAL A 605 -17.85 -11.68 -25.88
CA VAL A 605 -18.85 -12.77 -25.97
C VAL A 605 -20.24 -12.19 -25.60
N PRO A 606 -21.30 -12.50 -26.37
CA PRO A 606 -22.66 -12.13 -25.98
C PRO A 606 -23.03 -12.73 -24.62
N GLY A 607 -23.51 -11.91 -23.70
CA GLY A 607 -23.94 -12.38 -22.37
C GLY A 607 -23.96 -11.29 -21.31
N ARG A 608 -24.41 -11.65 -20.11
CA ARG A 608 -24.57 -10.73 -18.97
C ARG A 608 -23.24 -10.24 -18.38
N PHE A 609 -22.19 -11.03 -18.49
CA PHE A 609 -20.86 -10.70 -17.98
C PHE A 609 -19.89 -10.53 -19.14
N PRO A 610 -19.30 -9.34 -19.33
CA PRO A 610 -18.42 -9.09 -20.46
C PRO A 610 -17.15 -9.93 -20.30
N LYS A 611 -16.95 -10.87 -21.23
CA LYS A 611 -15.72 -11.64 -21.37
C LYS A 611 -15.17 -11.39 -22.76
N PHE A 612 -13.84 -11.29 -22.87
CA PHE A 612 -13.21 -11.27 -24.18
C PHE A 612 -13.56 -12.52 -24.97
N ASN A 613 -13.94 -12.33 -26.22
CA ASN A 613 -14.06 -13.42 -27.17
C ASN A 613 -12.63 -13.78 -27.62
N LYS A 614 -12.22 -15.03 -27.34
CA LYS A 614 -10.86 -15.51 -27.59
C LYS A 614 -10.88 -16.64 -28.61
N SER A 615 -9.87 -16.67 -29.48
CA SER A 615 -9.55 -17.81 -30.33
C SER A 615 -8.05 -18.06 -30.27
N GLU A 616 -7.61 -19.31 -30.11
CA GLU A 616 -6.19 -19.69 -30.02
C GLU A 616 -5.37 -18.87 -28.99
N LYS A 617 -5.94 -18.58 -27.81
CA LYS A 617 -5.34 -17.74 -26.76
C LYS A 617 -5.05 -16.28 -27.17
N LYS A 618 -5.65 -15.80 -28.26
CA LYS A 618 -5.64 -14.39 -28.70
C LYS A 618 -7.06 -13.86 -28.76
N LEU A 619 -7.21 -12.54 -28.88
CA LEU A 619 -8.53 -11.93 -29.14
C LEU A 619 -9.05 -12.37 -30.51
N ALA A 620 -10.33 -12.72 -30.55
CA ALA A 620 -11.01 -13.06 -31.80
C ALA A 620 -11.10 -11.83 -32.72
N LYS A 621 -10.89 -12.04 -34.03
CA LYS A 621 -11.12 -11.00 -35.04
C LYS A 621 -12.62 -10.87 -35.29
N ASP A 622 -13.26 -9.88 -34.68
CA ASP A 622 -14.69 -9.60 -34.86
C ASP A 622 -14.87 -8.38 -35.78
N PRO A 623 -15.51 -8.50 -36.96
CA PRO A 623 -15.73 -7.40 -37.89
C PRO A 623 -16.67 -6.31 -37.36
N ARG A 624 -17.31 -6.52 -36.20
CA ARG A 624 -18.09 -5.51 -35.51
C ARG A 624 -17.21 -4.54 -34.72
N VAL A 625 -15.96 -4.91 -34.39
CA VAL A 625 -15.00 -4.03 -33.71
C VAL A 625 -14.45 -3.03 -34.70
N VAL A 626 -15.15 -1.90 -34.85
CA VAL A 626 -14.85 -0.85 -35.82
C VAL A 626 -14.22 0.39 -35.19
N MET A 627 -14.28 0.53 -33.86
CA MET A 627 -13.71 1.68 -33.16
C MET A 627 -12.25 1.41 -32.77
N THR A 628 -11.36 2.33 -33.13
CA THR A 628 -9.92 2.21 -32.91
C THR A 628 -9.33 3.27 -31.98
N GLY A 629 -10.03 4.39 -31.79
CA GLY A 629 -9.60 5.55 -31.03
C GLY A 629 -8.63 6.48 -31.79
N ARG A 630 -8.31 6.20 -33.06
CA ARG A 630 -7.37 7.01 -33.86
C ARG A 630 -8.08 8.17 -34.57
N ASP A 631 -9.23 7.90 -35.16
CA ASP A 631 -10.11 8.89 -35.80
C ASP A 631 -11.49 8.79 -35.15
N LEU A 632 -11.75 9.63 -34.14
CA LEU A 632 -12.95 9.53 -33.31
C LEU A 632 -14.22 9.82 -34.11
N LEU A 633 -14.18 10.75 -35.07
CA LEU A 633 -15.33 11.07 -35.91
C LEU A 633 -15.58 9.95 -36.93
N GLY A 634 -14.52 9.43 -37.55
CA GLY A 634 -14.59 8.29 -38.46
C GLY A 634 -15.08 7.01 -37.79
N ASP A 635 -14.59 6.73 -36.58
CA ASP A 635 -15.00 5.57 -35.76
C ASP A 635 -16.50 5.63 -35.45
N CYS A 636 -17.04 6.80 -35.10
CA CYS A 636 -18.47 6.97 -34.85
C CYS A 636 -19.31 6.73 -36.11
N ALA A 637 -18.89 7.28 -37.25
CA ALA A 637 -19.55 7.02 -38.52
C ALA A 637 -19.50 5.52 -38.89
N ALA A 638 -18.38 4.85 -38.62
CA ALA A 638 -18.22 3.42 -38.85
C ALA A 638 -19.14 2.56 -37.97
N VAL A 639 -19.40 2.97 -36.72
CA VAL A 639 -20.41 2.32 -35.86
C VAL A 639 -21.80 2.41 -36.48
N VAL A 640 -22.19 3.59 -36.94
CA VAL A 640 -23.51 3.80 -37.58
C VAL A 640 -23.61 2.94 -38.84
N GLU A 641 -22.61 2.98 -39.73
CA GLU A 641 -22.56 2.14 -40.93
C GLU A 641 -22.67 0.64 -40.59
N ARG A 642 -21.90 0.18 -39.60
CA ARG A 642 -21.90 -1.22 -39.18
C ARG A 642 -23.26 -1.66 -38.65
N ARG A 643 -23.91 -0.84 -37.82
CA ARG A 643 -25.24 -1.13 -37.27
C ARG A 643 -26.33 -1.15 -38.33
N ILE A 644 -26.24 -0.32 -39.37
CA ILE A 644 -27.15 -0.38 -40.52
C ILE A 644 -26.97 -1.69 -41.27
N ILE A 645 -25.73 -2.10 -41.55
CA ILE A 645 -25.43 -3.37 -42.22
C ILE A 645 -25.97 -4.57 -41.42
N ASP A 646 -25.79 -4.56 -40.09
CA ASP A 646 -26.28 -5.64 -39.23
C ASP A 646 -27.82 -5.66 -39.11
N ALA A 647 -28.46 -4.48 -39.13
CA ALA A 647 -29.91 -4.35 -39.20
C ALA A 647 -30.47 -4.88 -40.54
N GLU A 648 -29.88 -4.49 -41.67
CA GLU A 648 -30.28 -4.96 -43.00
C GLU A 648 -30.18 -6.48 -43.12
N LYS A 649 -29.11 -7.08 -42.58
CA LYS A 649 -28.94 -8.55 -42.53
C LYS A 649 -30.00 -9.26 -41.71
N SER A 650 -30.51 -8.61 -40.66
CA SER A 650 -31.60 -9.13 -39.82
C SER A 650 -32.99 -8.72 -40.30
N GLY A 651 -33.10 -8.10 -41.49
CA GLY A 651 -34.36 -7.65 -42.09
C GLY A 651 -34.95 -6.38 -41.46
N LYS A 652 -34.24 -5.75 -40.50
CA LYS A 652 -34.65 -4.48 -39.89
C LYS A 652 -34.21 -3.31 -40.79
N ARG A 653 -35.12 -2.38 -41.06
CA ARG A 653 -34.86 -1.16 -41.86
C ARG A 653 -34.71 0.11 -41.01
N SER A 654 -34.37 -0.04 -39.74
CA SER A 654 -34.14 1.05 -38.78
C SER A 654 -32.69 1.05 -38.29
N LEU A 655 -32.22 2.15 -37.71
CA LEU A 655 -30.86 2.26 -37.15
C LEU A 655 -30.91 1.82 -35.69
N PRO A 656 -30.42 0.63 -35.31
CA PRO A 656 -30.58 0.10 -33.96
C PRO A 656 -29.67 0.82 -32.95
N LEU A 657 -30.06 2.04 -32.54
CA LEU A 657 -29.41 2.87 -31.53
C LEU A 657 -30.48 3.49 -30.62
N VAL A 658 -30.85 2.76 -29.58
CA VAL A 658 -31.82 3.15 -28.56
C VAL A 658 -31.07 3.47 -27.27
N PRO A 659 -31.33 4.62 -26.61
CA PRO A 659 -30.72 4.92 -25.32
C PRO A 659 -31.42 4.16 -24.19
N HIS A 660 -30.75 4.00 -23.06
CA HIS A 660 -31.46 3.71 -21.81
C HIS A 660 -32.48 4.83 -21.51
N ARG A 661 -33.55 4.50 -20.77
CA ARG A 661 -34.58 5.47 -20.39
C ARG A 661 -33.96 6.71 -19.74
N ASN A 662 -34.30 7.89 -20.25
CA ASN A 662 -33.81 9.21 -19.83
C ASN A 662 -32.31 9.48 -20.04
N CYS A 663 -31.57 8.62 -20.74
CA CYS A 663 -30.15 8.84 -21.04
C CYS A 663 -29.91 9.43 -22.43
N GLY A 664 -30.94 9.66 -23.25
CA GLY A 664 -30.77 10.18 -24.61
C GLY A 664 -30.29 11.64 -24.65
N ALA A 665 -29.51 11.98 -25.67
CA ALA A 665 -28.95 13.31 -25.84
C ALA A 665 -30.04 14.38 -26.09
N SER A 666 -29.81 15.58 -25.54
CA SER A 666 -30.61 16.76 -25.86
C SER A 666 -30.19 17.35 -27.22
N LEU A 667 -31.09 18.09 -27.88
CA LEU A 667 -30.74 18.77 -29.14
C LEU A 667 -29.66 19.85 -28.94
N ASP A 668 -29.65 20.50 -27.78
CA ASP A 668 -28.64 21.50 -27.39
C ASP A 668 -27.24 20.85 -27.27
N ASP A 669 -27.14 19.71 -26.58
CA ASP A 669 -25.85 19.00 -26.45
C ASP A 669 -25.32 18.56 -27.84
N ILE A 670 -26.21 18.09 -28.72
CA ILE A 670 -25.84 17.70 -30.08
C ILE A 670 -25.39 18.91 -30.91
N HIS A 671 -26.06 20.06 -30.77
CA HIS A 671 -25.64 21.30 -31.42
C HIS A 671 -24.20 21.65 -31.02
N GLN A 672 -23.88 21.62 -29.73
CA GLN A 672 -22.55 21.92 -29.21
C GLN A 672 -21.48 20.95 -29.76
N PHE A 673 -21.81 19.66 -29.91
CA PHE A 673 -20.92 18.70 -30.56
C PHE A 673 -20.71 18.98 -32.06
N ILE A 674 -21.76 19.35 -32.79
CA ILE A 674 -21.72 19.62 -34.23
C ILE A 674 -20.84 20.84 -34.55
N ILE A 675 -20.93 21.90 -33.74
CA ILE A 675 -20.13 23.12 -33.93
C ILE A 675 -18.69 22.97 -33.42
N GLY A 676 -18.36 21.85 -32.76
CA GLY A 676 -17.02 21.59 -32.22
C GLY A 676 -16.70 22.33 -30.92
N ALA A 677 -17.72 22.70 -30.13
CA ALA A 677 -17.55 23.35 -28.83
C ALA A 677 -17.25 22.38 -27.68
N VAL A 678 -17.14 21.07 -27.97
CA VAL A 678 -16.99 19.98 -27.02
C VAL A 678 -15.59 19.38 -27.15
N ASP A 679 -14.97 18.98 -26.04
CA ASP A 679 -13.73 18.19 -26.06
C ASP A 679 -14.03 16.75 -26.47
N ASP A 680 -13.81 16.45 -27.75
CA ASP A 680 -14.03 15.13 -28.33
C ASP A 680 -13.24 14.03 -27.57
N ARG A 681 -11.99 14.30 -27.17
CA ARG A 681 -11.17 13.28 -26.47
C ARG A 681 -11.77 12.95 -25.12
N LYS A 682 -12.15 13.97 -24.34
CA LYS A 682 -12.81 13.79 -23.04
C LYS A 682 -14.12 13.02 -23.19
N LEU A 683 -14.98 13.44 -24.12
CA LEU A 683 -16.28 12.82 -24.39
C LEU A 683 -16.14 11.33 -24.73
N PHE A 684 -15.31 10.98 -25.72
CA PHE A 684 -15.24 9.60 -26.20
C PHE A 684 -14.52 8.69 -25.21
N SER A 685 -13.59 9.23 -24.41
CA SER A 685 -12.97 8.50 -23.30
C SER A 685 -14.00 8.17 -22.22
N LEU A 686 -14.78 9.17 -21.78
CA LEU A 686 -15.87 8.94 -20.83
C LEU A 686 -16.92 7.96 -21.38
N ALA A 687 -17.32 8.10 -22.65
CA ALA A 687 -18.28 7.22 -23.29
C ALA A 687 -17.80 5.77 -23.25
N ARG A 688 -16.55 5.53 -23.62
CA ARG A 688 -15.95 4.19 -23.61
C ARG A 688 -15.92 3.58 -22.21
N ALA A 689 -15.54 4.34 -21.19
CA ALA A 689 -15.53 3.83 -19.81
C ALA A 689 -16.95 3.51 -19.32
N LEU A 690 -17.91 4.39 -19.60
CA LEU A 690 -19.31 4.25 -19.18
C LEU A 690 -20.07 3.11 -19.88
N MET A 691 -19.55 2.58 -21.00
CA MET A 691 -20.10 1.35 -21.59
C MET A 691 -20.00 0.14 -20.63
N ALA A 692 -19.21 0.24 -19.56
CA ALA A 692 -19.15 -0.75 -18.49
C ALA A 692 -20.24 -0.62 -17.42
N VAL A 693 -21.03 0.46 -17.41
CA VAL A 693 -22.09 0.65 -16.43
C VAL A 693 -23.19 -0.41 -16.59
N GLN A 694 -23.68 -0.90 -15.46
CA GLN A 694 -24.83 -1.80 -15.36
C GLN A 694 -26.14 -1.04 -15.61
N TRP A 695 -26.41 -0.75 -16.89
CA TRP A 695 -27.58 0.03 -17.32
C TRP A 695 -28.92 -0.51 -16.81
N ASN A 696 -29.04 -1.83 -16.60
CA ASN A 696 -30.26 -2.45 -16.05
C ASN A 696 -30.54 -2.06 -14.58
N GLN A 697 -29.55 -1.53 -13.86
CA GLN A 697 -29.69 -1.04 -12.49
C GLN A 697 -29.84 0.50 -12.43
N VAL A 698 -29.70 1.19 -13.56
CA VAL A 698 -29.79 2.65 -13.61
C VAL A 698 -31.24 3.09 -13.39
N ARG A 699 -31.45 3.91 -12.36
CA ARG A 699 -32.74 4.48 -11.97
C ARG A 699 -32.76 5.97 -12.27
N LYS A 700 -33.97 6.55 -12.24
CA LYS A 700 -34.18 7.99 -12.49
C LYS A 700 -33.35 8.88 -11.55
N GLU A 701 -33.13 8.45 -10.30
CA GLU A 701 -32.32 9.19 -9.32
C GLU A 701 -30.85 9.36 -9.73
N HIS A 702 -30.26 8.35 -10.38
CA HIS A 702 -28.88 8.41 -10.87
C HIS A 702 -28.72 9.35 -12.07
N ILE A 703 -29.79 9.53 -12.83
CA ILE A 703 -29.81 10.36 -14.05
C ILE A 703 -30.17 11.81 -13.74
N ARG A 704 -31.01 12.06 -12.71
CA ARG A 704 -31.43 13.41 -12.33
C ARG A 704 -30.26 14.38 -12.09
N SER A 705 -29.15 13.90 -11.53
CA SER A 705 -27.96 14.71 -11.31
C SER A 705 -27.26 15.12 -12.61
N LEU A 706 -27.49 14.39 -13.71
CA LEU A 706 -26.92 14.62 -15.03
C LEU A 706 -27.81 15.51 -15.91
N GLU A 707 -29.04 15.83 -15.50
CA GLU A 707 -29.92 16.70 -16.27
C GLU A 707 -29.34 18.11 -16.39
N THR A 708 -29.42 18.71 -17.57
CA THR A 708 -28.90 20.07 -17.80
C THR A 708 -29.59 21.05 -16.85
N PRO A 709 -28.82 21.71 -15.95
CA PRO A 709 -29.37 22.71 -15.07
C PRO A 709 -30.00 23.83 -15.91
N PRO A 710 -31.13 24.44 -15.47
CA PRO A 710 -31.85 25.42 -16.27
C PRO A 710 -30.96 26.55 -16.82
N GLN A 711 -30.00 26.99 -16.00
CA GLN A 711 -29.02 28.04 -16.33
C GLN A 711 -28.01 27.68 -17.45
N HIS A 712 -27.83 26.40 -17.77
CA HIS A 712 -26.91 25.95 -18.82
C HIS A 712 -27.63 25.54 -20.12
N ARG A 713 -28.96 25.71 -20.19
CA ARG A 713 -29.72 25.43 -21.40
C ARG A 713 -29.61 26.64 -22.32
N THR A 714 -28.99 26.46 -23.48
CA THR A 714 -28.92 27.53 -24.49
C THR A 714 -30.24 27.62 -25.27
N GLY A 715 -30.96 26.50 -25.37
CA GLY A 715 -32.16 26.38 -26.19
C GLY A 715 -31.89 26.37 -27.69
N ILE A 716 -30.61 26.41 -28.09
CA ILE A 716 -30.17 26.42 -29.48
C ILE A 716 -30.35 25.01 -30.07
N LEU A 717 -30.84 24.96 -31.31
CA LEU A 717 -31.13 23.72 -32.02
C LEU A 717 -30.03 23.44 -33.06
N PRO A 718 -29.78 22.16 -33.38
CA PRO A 718 -29.00 21.79 -34.56
C PRO A 718 -29.66 22.31 -35.84
N ASP A 719 -28.86 22.46 -36.90
CA ASP A 719 -29.36 22.82 -38.23
C ASP A 719 -30.53 21.92 -38.68
N ASP A 720 -31.53 22.52 -39.31
CA ASP A 720 -32.68 21.81 -39.89
C ASP A 720 -32.23 20.71 -40.87
N SER A 721 -31.15 20.96 -41.61
CA SER A 721 -30.52 19.98 -42.49
C SER A 721 -30.05 18.74 -41.71
N TRP A 722 -29.46 18.92 -40.53
CA TRP A 722 -29.06 17.80 -39.68
C TRP A 722 -30.25 17.10 -39.04
N LEU A 723 -31.27 17.85 -38.58
CA LEU A 723 -32.51 17.26 -38.05
C LEU A 723 -33.17 16.36 -39.10
N MET A 724 -33.20 16.78 -40.36
CA MET A 724 -33.68 15.98 -41.48
C MET A 724 -32.86 14.69 -41.67
N LEU A 725 -31.53 14.78 -41.65
CA LEU A 725 -30.63 13.62 -41.73
C LEU A 725 -30.84 12.66 -40.56
N ARG A 726 -31.18 13.18 -39.38
CA ARG A 726 -31.49 12.37 -38.20
C ARG A 726 -32.80 11.62 -38.34
N LEU A 727 -33.84 12.22 -38.95
CA LEU A 727 -35.14 11.58 -39.18
C LEU A 727 -35.09 10.40 -40.16
N VAL A 728 -34.08 10.31 -41.01
CA VAL A 728 -33.86 9.13 -41.87
C VAL A 728 -32.99 8.05 -41.21
N HIS A 729 -32.52 8.28 -39.97
CA HIS A 729 -31.69 7.37 -39.18
C HIS A 729 -32.37 6.99 -37.86
N LEU A 730 -33.68 6.79 -37.89
CA LEU A 730 -34.44 6.55 -36.67
C LEU A 730 -34.32 5.11 -36.18
N PRO A 731 -34.24 4.90 -34.85
CA PRO A 731 -34.26 3.56 -34.29
C PRO A 731 -35.65 2.93 -34.26
N ARG A 732 -36.71 3.75 -34.32
CA ARG A 732 -38.12 3.33 -34.22
C ARG A 732 -39.00 4.16 -35.18
N SER A 733 -40.23 3.71 -35.39
CA SER A 733 -41.22 4.43 -36.21
C SER A 733 -41.60 5.78 -35.60
N LEU A 734 -41.91 6.74 -36.46
CA LEU A 734 -42.58 7.99 -36.11
C LEU A 734 -44.05 7.67 -35.79
N ASN A 735 -44.49 8.03 -34.58
CA ASN A 735 -45.87 7.88 -34.09
C ASN A 735 -46.42 6.45 -34.12
N GLY A 736 -45.57 5.42 -34.00
CA GLY A 736 -46.00 4.01 -34.04
C GLY A 736 -46.17 3.46 -35.45
N ASP A 737 -46.73 4.24 -36.38
CA ASP A 737 -47.21 3.73 -37.68
C ASP A 737 -46.35 4.13 -38.90
N ARG A 738 -45.52 5.19 -38.82
CA ARG A 738 -44.70 5.64 -39.96
C ARG A 738 -43.26 5.16 -39.83
N ILE A 739 -42.91 4.10 -40.56
CA ILE A 739 -41.53 3.61 -40.66
C ILE A 739 -40.80 4.39 -41.75
N VAL A 740 -39.74 5.11 -41.40
CA VAL A 740 -38.81 5.71 -42.37
C VAL A 740 -37.66 4.73 -42.57
N PRO A 741 -37.54 4.08 -43.76
CA PRO A 741 -36.44 3.17 -44.03
C PRO A 741 -35.11 3.91 -43.98
N VAL A 742 -34.14 3.35 -43.26
CA VAL A 742 -32.80 3.89 -43.17
C VAL A 742 -32.08 3.81 -44.51
N GLU A 743 -31.28 4.83 -44.79
CA GLU A 743 -30.57 5.00 -46.05
C GLU A 743 -29.05 4.97 -45.81
N SER A 744 -28.43 3.82 -46.07
CA SER A 744 -26.99 3.57 -45.82
C SER A 744 -26.04 4.43 -46.68
N SER A 745 -26.53 5.08 -47.73
CA SER A 745 -25.74 5.98 -48.57
C SER A 745 -25.45 7.32 -47.90
N VAL A 746 -26.35 7.78 -47.01
CA VAL A 746 -26.26 9.12 -46.38
C VAL A 746 -25.04 9.24 -45.47
N THR A 747 -24.76 8.25 -44.62
CA THR A 747 -23.58 8.24 -43.73
C THR A 747 -22.27 8.26 -44.52
N ARG A 748 -22.19 7.44 -45.57
CA ARG A 748 -21.01 7.36 -46.46
C ARG A 748 -20.75 8.68 -47.18
N LEU A 749 -21.81 9.35 -47.66
CA LEU A 749 -21.72 10.66 -48.33
C LEU A 749 -21.30 11.77 -47.36
N LEU A 750 -21.81 11.77 -46.14
CA LEU A 750 -21.39 12.73 -45.11
C LEU A 750 -19.92 12.53 -44.73
N ARG A 751 -19.45 11.28 -44.60
CA ARG A 751 -18.04 10.97 -44.31
C ARG A 751 -17.10 11.44 -45.42
N SER A 752 -17.53 11.41 -46.68
CA SER A 752 -16.77 11.92 -47.83
C SER A 752 -16.94 13.42 -48.08
N GLY A 753 -17.66 14.15 -47.21
CA GLY A 753 -17.87 15.59 -47.33
C GLY A 753 -18.95 16.01 -48.33
N GLN A 754 -19.69 15.06 -48.92
CA GLN A 754 -20.75 15.32 -49.91
C GLN A 754 -22.10 15.63 -49.23
N SER A 755 -22.13 16.68 -48.41
CA SER A 755 -23.28 17.07 -47.59
C SER A 755 -24.53 17.38 -48.42
N THR A 756 -24.41 18.11 -49.53
CA THR A 756 -25.53 18.46 -50.41
C THR A 756 -26.25 17.21 -50.95
N ARG A 757 -25.49 16.22 -51.43
CA ARG A 757 -26.06 14.97 -51.96
C ARG A 757 -26.73 14.14 -50.86
N ALA A 758 -26.14 14.12 -49.67
CA ALA A 758 -26.72 13.45 -48.50
C ALA A 758 -28.09 14.06 -48.12
N ILE A 759 -28.18 15.39 -48.11
CA ILE A 759 -29.40 16.16 -47.82
C ILE A 759 -30.46 15.87 -48.89
N GLU A 760 -30.12 15.89 -50.18
CA GLU A 760 -31.07 15.59 -51.26
C GLU A 760 -31.68 14.19 -51.14
N ILE A 761 -30.85 13.18 -50.84
CA ILE A 761 -31.30 11.80 -50.67
C ILE A 761 -32.22 11.69 -49.45
N ALA A 762 -31.83 12.28 -48.32
CA ALA A 762 -32.64 12.27 -47.10
C ALA A 762 -34.00 12.97 -47.33
N LYS A 763 -34.02 14.09 -48.05
CA LYS A 763 -35.25 14.80 -48.42
C LYS A 763 -36.19 13.92 -49.25
N ARG A 764 -35.68 13.29 -50.31
CA ARG A 764 -36.48 12.37 -51.16
C ARG A 764 -37.03 11.20 -50.33
N ARG A 765 -36.23 10.66 -49.41
CA ARG A 765 -36.66 9.57 -48.52
C ARG A 765 -37.79 10.00 -47.59
N LEU A 766 -37.69 11.17 -46.95
CA LEU A 766 -38.76 11.69 -46.09
C LEU A 766 -40.04 12.00 -46.87
N GLN A 767 -39.92 12.58 -48.07
CA GLN A 767 -41.06 12.83 -48.97
C GLN A 767 -41.77 11.52 -49.36
N SER A 768 -41.04 10.43 -49.58
CA SER A 768 -41.63 9.12 -49.90
C SER A 768 -42.51 8.55 -48.79
N VAL A 769 -42.34 9.03 -47.54
CA VAL A 769 -43.15 8.65 -46.36
C VAL A 769 -44.11 9.78 -45.96
N GLY A 770 -44.29 10.79 -46.82
CA GLY A 770 -45.26 11.88 -46.63
C GLY A 770 -44.83 13.01 -45.69
N ILE A 771 -43.56 13.05 -45.29
CA ILE A 771 -42.99 14.10 -44.42
C ILE A 771 -42.46 15.23 -45.32
N LYS A 772 -42.99 16.45 -45.15
CA LYS A 772 -42.58 17.61 -45.96
C LYS A 772 -41.55 18.44 -45.22
N SER A 773 -40.28 18.32 -45.63
CA SER A 773 -39.18 19.13 -45.07
C SER A 773 -39.16 20.56 -45.66
N PRO A 774 -39.00 21.62 -44.82
CA PRO A 774 -38.84 23.00 -45.28
C PRO A 774 -37.46 23.25 -45.90
N VAL A 775 -36.50 22.34 -45.73
CA VAL A 775 -35.13 22.50 -46.24
C VAL A 775 -35.12 22.36 -47.76
N SER A 776 -34.82 23.44 -48.46
CA SER A 776 -34.70 23.49 -49.93
C SER A 776 -33.33 22.98 -50.40
N PHE A 777 -32.27 23.45 -49.75
CA PHE A 777 -30.87 23.19 -50.05
C PHE A 777 -30.03 23.29 -48.78
N GLY A 778 -28.89 22.60 -48.73
CA GLY A 778 -27.91 22.77 -47.66
C GLY A 778 -26.50 22.39 -48.11
N TYR A 779 -25.53 23.10 -47.58
CA TYR A 779 -24.11 22.86 -47.80
C TYR A 779 -23.36 23.14 -46.51
N VAL A 780 -22.46 22.23 -46.15
CA VAL A 780 -21.52 22.41 -45.06
C VAL A 780 -20.14 21.95 -45.49
N ASN A 781 -19.11 22.51 -44.86
CA ASN A 781 -17.72 22.10 -45.09
C ASN A 781 -17.49 20.64 -44.69
N GLN A 782 -16.35 20.08 -45.11
CA GLN A 782 -16.03 18.67 -44.89
C GLN A 782 -16.00 18.29 -43.40
N THR A 783 -15.43 19.14 -42.53
CA THR A 783 -15.33 18.88 -41.09
C THR A 783 -16.71 18.81 -40.42
N THR A 784 -17.60 19.75 -40.75
CA THR A 784 -18.98 19.76 -40.25
C THR A 784 -19.76 18.58 -40.81
N ALA A 785 -19.57 18.20 -42.08
CA ALA A 785 -20.19 17.01 -42.66
C ALA A 785 -19.75 15.72 -41.93
N GLN A 786 -18.47 15.61 -41.57
CA GLN A 786 -17.95 14.49 -40.77
C GLN A 786 -18.52 14.49 -39.34
N ARG A 787 -18.61 15.66 -38.70
CA ARG A 787 -19.28 15.79 -37.39
C ARG A 787 -20.76 15.43 -37.47
N TRP A 788 -21.46 15.79 -38.55
CA TRP A 788 -22.85 15.39 -38.79
C TRP A 788 -22.99 13.88 -38.89
N ALA A 789 -22.07 13.20 -39.59
CA ALA A 789 -22.05 11.73 -39.65
C ALA A 789 -21.80 11.11 -38.26
N ALA A 790 -20.81 11.63 -37.53
CA ALA A 790 -20.49 11.15 -36.19
C ALA A 790 -21.64 11.37 -35.20
N ALA A 791 -22.35 12.50 -35.29
CA ALA A 791 -23.45 12.85 -34.40
C ALA A 791 -24.63 11.86 -34.47
N LEU A 792 -24.75 11.09 -35.56
CA LEU A 792 -25.79 10.06 -35.69
C LEU A 792 -25.60 8.89 -34.70
N VAL A 793 -24.40 8.71 -34.13
CA VAL A 793 -24.14 7.67 -33.12
C VAL A 793 -24.86 7.95 -31.79
N PHE A 794 -25.12 9.22 -31.47
CA PHE A 794 -25.78 9.59 -30.22
C PHE A 794 -27.28 9.32 -30.30
N PRO A 795 -27.85 8.47 -29.44
CA PRO A 795 -29.29 8.32 -29.36
C PRO A 795 -29.94 9.60 -28.79
N LEU A 796 -31.07 10.02 -29.36
CA LEU A 796 -31.80 11.21 -28.87
C LEU A 796 -32.77 10.83 -27.75
N SER A 797 -33.03 11.77 -26.84
CA SER A 797 -34.14 11.63 -25.89
C SER A 797 -35.48 11.56 -26.62
N GLN A 798 -36.50 10.95 -26.02
CA GLN A 798 -37.83 10.83 -26.64
C GLN A 798 -38.44 12.22 -26.94
N GLY A 799 -38.28 13.19 -26.03
CA GLY A 799 -38.72 14.57 -26.25
C GLY A 799 -37.92 15.29 -27.33
N SER A 800 -36.60 15.10 -27.37
CA SER A 800 -35.73 15.64 -28.44
C SER A 800 -36.15 15.11 -29.82
N PHE A 801 -36.50 13.84 -29.89
CA PHE A 801 -36.95 13.19 -31.11
C PHE A 801 -38.29 13.77 -31.60
N GLN A 802 -39.27 13.91 -30.70
CA GLN A 802 -40.57 14.50 -31.03
C GLN A 802 -40.41 15.94 -31.54
N ARG A 803 -39.62 16.74 -30.82
CA ARG A 803 -39.34 18.13 -31.19
C ARG A 803 -38.65 18.23 -32.55
N ALA A 804 -37.70 17.36 -32.86
CA ALA A 804 -37.03 17.33 -34.17
C ALA A 804 -38.01 17.03 -35.31
N ALA A 805 -38.96 16.12 -35.10
CA ALA A 805 -40.01 15.81 -36.07
C ALA A 805 -40.99 16.98 -36.28
N GLU A 806 -41.41 17.63 -35.20
CA GLU A 806 -42.30 18.81 -35.22
C GLU A 806 -41.66 20.00 -35.95
N ILE A 807 -40.36 20.22 -35.79
CA ILE A 807 -39.63 21.29 -36.49
C ILE A 807 -39.63 21.02 -38.01
N ILE A 808 -39.35 19.79 -38.42
CA ILE A 808 -39.23 19.44 -39.84
C ILE A 808 -40.59 19.32 -40.53
N ASP A 809 -41.64 18.89 -39.83
CA ASP A 809 -43.00 18.93 -40.36
C ASP A 809 -43.99 19.28 -39.23
N PRO A 810 -44.40 20.55 -39.11
CA PRO A 810 -45.30 21.03 -38.05
C PRO A 810 -46.66 20.31 -37.99
N ARG A 811 -47.02 19.54 -39.03
CA ARG A 811 -48.25 18.73 -39.06
C ARG A 811 -48.10 17.43 -38.27
N ILE A 812 -46.88 17.02 -37.93
CA ILE A 812 -46.62 15.89 -37.05
C ILE A 812 -46.89 16.35 -35.62
N LYS A 813 -48.14 16.27 -35.17
CA LYS A 813 -48.49 16.40 -33.74
C LYS A 813 -48.34 15.03 -33.09
N VAL A 814 -47.39 14.88 -32.17
CA VAL A 814 -47.24 13.63 -31.41
C VAL A 814 -47.93 13.81 -30.05
N HIS A 815 -49.04 13.13 -29.82
CA HIS A 815 -49.71 13.19 -28.51
C HIS A 815 -48.79 12.59 -27.44
N THR A 816 -48.45 13.39 -26.43
CA THR A 816 -47.71 12.97 -25.24
C THR A 816 -48.60 12.08 -24.38
N HIS A 817 -48.44 10.76 -24.47
CA HIS A 817 -48.77 9.90 -23.33
C HIS A 817 -47.57 9.92 -22.38
N VAL A 818 -47.80 10.49 -21.20
CA VAL A 818 -46.87 10.62 -20.05
C VAL A 818 -46.46 9.25 -19.53
#